data_AF-A0AAJ8BXG7-F1
#
_entry.id   AF-A0AAJ8BXG7-F1
#
_cell.length_a   1.000
_cell.length_b   1.000
_cell.length_c   1.000
_cell.angle_alpha   90.00
_cell.angle_beta   90.00
_cell.angle_gamma   90.00
#
_symmetry.space_group_name_H-M   'P 1'
#
loop_
_entity.id
_entity.type
_entity.pdbx_description
1 polymer ?
#
loop_
_entity_poly.entity_id
_entity_poly.type
_entity_poly.pdbx_seq_one_letter_code
_entity_poly.pdbx_strand_id
1 'polypeptide(L)'
;MTANKEAGAVKAAAKKPAMAGTSTKAEKEADLVMGTNNSSIVSKRSVEMLYYPKPHFFRYFVKKPQRRSPLINRGYWLRMHAMAESVRQFMREPTGKPKFVLNLGCGFDPLPFILLSEDPSLCRDTQFVDIDYEKLMINKKTAIKRTAEITQVLKDIEFLSDESAVQIRSAQYLGIGCDLKNLKKLDDVLRTEVLPAECSVLFLAEVSLTYMDVKSANAVVEWASKLNNEAKFCILEQFFPDGPDHPFASTMMKHFKKLGAPLYSIHEYPSLNEQEQRFRNAGWQQASARSLWDLWSDDEFVSSSLRSSLDAVEPFDEWEEFALFASHYFLLVASTSQGGWDRSAAKTMQAEQEVDVSNQYALHAKYPAGGGQRRFGALIPDGTNSFGYHAGLGRQTRLATTDLYANTNDVTGPTLPVPSRDVPARMCHTVTQLSGGDCLLVGGRASPAAGLKDCWLRQGTQWRPTNNLPVERFRHSVIRVTLSSDYVLVYGGKTSNGTTLDTWLLWSKEDGWQTVETVNGSPSARFGACLASTDNTSGILFGGIGADGTIVEDFWTWKLHQRSNGSYYLELHDGTERLQKASPTFEYLSRFGATLSCSSRGLLLIGGIIPRQIVPYEKEIMLLNTKALVECLTSDCASQSGNILSAVGLGLDFGGPRPLLVGHAAYAIDPNQVLLLGGGAVCFSFGTFWTEGTWLLKNTDTALENEWGRVSEVAEPLKAEEPSVEPSNVDQQSTKGVTPIPRVKVETAAQFQQILVEGKPVIIEGSDLGPCTEHWTKEYLADAVGRDRKVVVHDAQSDHMSFQAKNFSYTTKEFGSFLDEVHAGGRQYLRSISTEEPTKQPAKLAVDFPNLRDDFRLPESFAMVVENEHSSPLRISGPVTLWLHYDVMANVLCQIRGEKRLILFPPSDVQYLQVPAGASSSTLNIFQNSVDGSIASVPYTTPHEAVMRRGDILFIPPLWLHTASPTGQVSVAVNVFFRNLSKGYAAGRDVYGNRDLQAYEKARIDLQKMAKSFDGLPPDMARFYLLRLAKELRDKAEA
;
A
#
# COMPACT_ATOMS: atom_id res chain seq x y z
N MET A 1 33.52 -15.93 64.38
CA MET A 1 34.83 -15.43 64.85
C MET A 1 35.90 -15.97 63.92
N THR A 2 36.69 -15.01 63.40
CA THR A 2 38.03 -15.14 62.79
C THR A 2 38.25 -16.12 61.64
N ALA A 3 38.17 -15.51 60.45
CA ALA A 3 38.95 -15.86 59.28
C ALA A 3 40.47 -15.72 59.52
N ASN A 4 41.26 -16.44 58.72
CA ASN A 4 42.49 -15.93 58.12
C ASN A 4 43.03 -16.93 57.09
N LYS A 5 43.27 -16.47 55.86
CA LYS A 5 44.59 -16.54 55.20
C LYS A 5 44.56 -15.98 53.78
N GLU A 6 45.38 -14.95 53.59
CA GLU A 6 45.92 -14.47 52.32
C GLU A 6 46.82 -15.53 51.66
N ALA A 7 46.91 -15.53 50.33
CA ALA A 7 48.16 -15.43 49.56
C ALA A 7 47.96 -15.67 48.05
N GLY A 8 48.54 -14.77 47.23
CA GLY A 8 49.23 -15.11 45.98
C GLY A 8 48.38 -15.30 44.72
N ALA A 9 48.10 -14.22 44.00
CA ALA A 9 47.56 -14.27 42.64
C ALA A 9 48.65 -14.70 41.62
N VAL A 10 48.43 -15.84 40.97
CA VAL A 10 49.22 -16.36 39.84
C VAL A 10 48.68 -15.79 38.53
N LYS A 11 49.58 -15.27 37.69
CA LYS A 11 49.31 -14.77 36.33
C LYS A 11 48.62 -15.82 35.45
N ALA A 12 47.41 -15.53 34.98
CA ALA A 12 46.74 -16.29 33.93
C ALA A 12 47.08 -15.69 32.55
N ALA A 13 47.50 -16.56 31.62
CA ALA A 13 47.82 -16.22 30.24
C ALA A 13 46.57 -15.74 29.48
N ALA A 14 46.70 -14.62 28.76
CA ALA A 14 45.66 -14.08 27.90
C ALA A 14 45.39 -15.03 26.71
N LYS A 15 44.21 -15.64 26.67
CA LYS A 15 43.67 -16.28 25.46
C LYS A 15 43.33 -15.18 24.44
N LYS A 16 43.93 -15.25 23.25
CA LYS A 16 43.51 -14.48 22.08
C LYS A 16 42.01 -14.74 21.79
N PRO A 17 41.21 -13.72 21.48
CA PRO A 17 39.85 -13.95 20.99
C PRO A 17 39.92 -14.58 19.60
N ALA A 18 39.17 -15.66 19.41
CA ALA A 18 38.98 -16.27 18.09
C ALA A 18 38.26 -15.26 17.18
N MET A 19 38.84 -14.97 16.01
CA MET A 19 38.18 -14.23 14.94
C MET A 19 36.90 -14.98 14.54
N ALA A 20 35.75 -14.33 14.62
CA ALA A 20 34.52 -14.81 14.01
C ALA A 20 34.73 -14.88 12.49
N GLY A 21 34.58 -16.08 11.92
CA GLY A 21 34.72 -16.30 10.48
C GLY A 21 33.70 -15.47 9.70
N THR A 22 34.16 -14.81 8.64
CA THR A 22 33.32 -14.18 7.61
C THR A 22 32.38 -15.22 7.00
N SER A 23 31.06 -15.02 7.11
CA SER A 23 30.07 -15.92 6.49
C SER A 23 30.19 -15.92 4.97
N THR A 24 30.04 -17.10 4.39
CA THR A 24 30.11 -17.33 2.95
C THR A 24 28.93 -16.66 2.22
N LYS A 25 29.08 -16.42 0.91
CA LYS A 25 27.99 -15.84 0.09
C LYS A 25 26.71 -16.68 0.16
N ALA A 26 26.84 -18.01 0.14
CA ALA A 26 25.73 -18.94 0.24
C ALA A 26 25.00 -18.86 1.60
N GLU A 27 25.72 -18.68 2.70
CA GLU A 27 25.11 -18.50 4.03
C GLU A 27 24.35 -17.18 4.14
N LYS A 28 24.87 -16.09 3.54
CA LYS A 28 24.18 -14.79 3.50
C LYS A 28 22.91 -14.85 2.65
N GLU A 29 22.94 -15.53 1.52
CA GLU A 29 21.76 -15.76 0.68
C GLU A 29 20.71 -16.62 1.41
N ALA A 30 21.13 -17.69 2.09
CA ALA A 30 20.25 -18.51 2.92
C ALA A 30 19.62 -17.70 4.07
N ASP A 31 20.38 -16.83 4.75
CA ASP A 31 19.86 -15.96 5.81
C ASP A 31 18.81 -14.96 5.28
N LEU A 32 18.98 -14.43 4.06
CA LEU A 32 17.99 -13.56 3.42
C LEU A 32 16.71 -14.32 3.04
N VAL A 33 16.84 -15.52 2.48
CA VAL A 33 15.71 -16.41 2.17
C VAL A 33 14.97 -16.80 3.45
N MET A 34 15.67 -17.19 4.51
CA MET A 34 15.07 -17.43 5.83
C MET A 34 14.38 -16.19 6.42
N GLY A 35 14.83 -14.98 6.06
CA GLY A 35 14.17 -13.73 6.41
C GLY A 35 12.76 -13.60 5.83
N THR A 36 12.46 -14.22 4.68
CA THR A 36 11.13 -14.19 4.06
C THR A 36 10.07 -14.92 4.89
N ASN A 37 10.47 -15.98 5.61
CA ASN A 37 9.61 -16.72 6.54
C ASN A 37 9.02 -15.80 7.62
N ASN A 38 9.82 -14.88 8.17
CA ASN A 38 9.34 -13.93 9.18
C ASN A 38 8.24 -12.99 8.64
N SER A 39 8.33 -12.58 7.37
CA SER A 39 7.31 -11.72 6.75
C SER A 39 6.00 -12.49 6.53
N SER A 40 6.12 -13.71 5.98
CA SER A 40 4.97 -14.58 5.68
C SER A 40 4.21 -14.98 6.94
N ILE A 41 4.92 -15.42 7.98
CA ILE A 41 4.33 -15.90 9.24
C ILE A 41 3.64 -14.76 10.01
N VAL A 42 4.12 -13.52 9.92
CA VAL A 42 3.42 -12.35 10.49
C VAL A 42 2.09 -12.10 9.77
N SER A 43 2.04 -12.26 8.45
CA SER A 43 0.78 -12.12 7.69
C SER A 43 -0.18 -13.26 7.99
N LYS A 44 0.29 -14.52 8.06
CA LYS A 44 -0.54 -15.67 8.50
C LYS A 44 -1.06 -15.48 9.94
N ARG A 45 -0.26 -14.92 10.85
CA ARG A 45 -0.73 -14.56 12.21
C ARG A 45 -1.81 -13.48 12.21
N SER A 46 -1.74 -12.51 11.30
CA SER A 46 -2.82 -11.51 11.15
C SER A 46 -4.13 -12.17 10.75
N VAL A 47 -4.08 -13.13 9.82
CA VAL A 47 -5.25 -13.94 9.42
C VAL A 47 -5.77 -14.75 10.60
N GLU A 48 -4.92 -15.50 11.30
CA GLU A 48 -5.32 -16.33 12.44
C GLU A 48 -6.04 -15.50 13.53
N MET A 49 -5.59 -14.28 13.79
CA MET A 49 -6.21 -13.40 14.78
C MET A 49 -7.63 -12.97 14.44
N LEU A 50 -7.97 -12.89 13.16
CA LEU A 50 -9.23 -12.30 12.68
C LEU A 50 -10.20 -13.35 12.14
N TYR A 51 -9.68 -14.33 11.39
CA TYR A 51 -10.47 -15.25 10.60
C TYR A 51 -10.61 -16.64 11.24
N TYR A 52 -9.65 -17.09 12.04
CA TYR A 52 -9.62 -18.47 12.53
C TYR A 52 -10.06 -18.56 14.00
N PRO A 53 -10.83 -19.60 14.37
CA PRO A 53 -11.18 -19.84 15.76
C PRO A 53 -9.95 -20.22 16.58
N LYS A 54 -10.10 -20.21 17.91
CA LYS A 54 -9.08 -20.77 18.82
C LYS A 54 -9.18 -22.30 18.83
N PRO A 55 -8.08 -23.03 19.13
CA PRO A 55 -6.76 -22.54 19.55
C PRO A 55 -5.94 -21.92 18.41
N HIS A 56 -5.04 -21.00 18.78
CA HIS A 56 -4.16 -20.28 17.85
C HIS A 56 -2.73 -20.78 18.00
N PHE A 57 -2.07 -21.11 16.89
CA PHE A 57 -0.73 -21.68 16.82
C PHE A 57 0.33 -20.74 16.21
N PHE A 58 -0.01 -19.86 15.25
CA PHE A 58 0.97 -18.91 14.68
C PHE A 58 1.51 -17.95 15.75
N ARG A 59 0.73 -17.68 16.80
CA ARG A 59 1.11 -16.80 17.92
C ARG A 59 2.43 -17.19 18.61
N TYR A 60 2.81 -18.45 18.59
CA TYR A 60 4.02 -18.94 19.27
C TYR A 60 5.29 -18.74 18.44
N PHE A 61 5.13 -18.48 17.15
CA PHE A 61 6.23 -18.21 16.22
C PHE A 61 6.36 -16.71 15.89
N VAL A 62 5.37 -15.88 16.26
CA VAL A 62 5.37 -14.42 16.03
C VAL A 62 5.49 -13.65 17.35
N LYS A 63 6.67 -13.06 17.59
CA LYS A 63 6.93 -12.26 18.80
C LYS A 63 6.08 -10.99 18.89
N LYS A 64 5.81 -10.34 17.75
CA LYS A 64 5.05 -9.08 17.68
C LYS A 64 3.94 -9.22 16.64
N PRO A 65 2.70 -9.51 17.05
CA PRO A 65 1.59 -9.60 16.10
C PRO A 65 1.38 -8.24 15.44
N GLN A 66 1.18 -8.23 14.13
CA GLN A 66 0.91 -7.03 13.35
C GLN A 66 -0.30 -7.29 12.46
N ARG A 67 -1.35 -6.48 12.59
CA ARG A 67 -2.49 -6.52 11.68
C ARG A 67 -2.04 -6.05 10.28
N ARG A 68 -2.46 -6.79 9.25
CA ARG A 68 -2.31 -6.42 7.84
C ARG A 68 -3.61 -5.79 7.31
N SER A 69 -3.55 -5.19 6.13
CA SER A 69 -4.76 -4.68 5.46
C SER A 69 -5.70 -5.82 5.05
N PRO A 70 -7.01 -5.55 4.87
CA PRO A 70 -7.98 -6.55 4.42
C PRO A 70 -7.55 -7.29 3.13
N LEU A 71 -6.96 -6.57 2.17
CA LEU A 71 -6.35 -7.15 0.96
C LEU A 71 -5.35 -8.26 1.28
N ILE A 72 -4.38 -7.97 2.14
CA ILE A 72 -3.32 -8.92 2.50
C ILE A 72 -3.90 -10.08 3.31
N ASN A 73 -4.80 -9.81 4.26
CA ASN A 73 -5.42 -10.87 5.04
C ASN A 73 -6.22 -11.83 4.15
N ARG A 74 -7.04 -11.33 3.22
CA ARG A 74 -7.84 -12.18 2.32
C ARG A 74 -6.96 -13.00 1.37
N GLY A 75 -5.88 -12.42 0.84
CA GLY A 75 -4.90 -13.15 0.05
C GLY A 75 -4.17 -14.25 0.83
N TYR A 76 -3.75 -13.96 2.06
CA TYR A 76 -3.13 -14.96 2.92
C TYR A 76 -4.13 -16.01 3.43
N TRP A 77 -5.38 -15.64 3.65
CA TRP A 77 -6.46 -16.58 3.97
C TRP A 77 -6.63 -17.58 2.84
N LEU A 78 -6.73 -17.11 1.58
CA LEU A 78 -6.88 -17.98 0.41
C LEU A 78 -5.66 -18.89 0.24
N ARG A 79 -4.45 -18.35 0.43
CA ARG A 79 -3.20 -19.12 0.40
C ARG A 79 -3.17 -20.22 1.46
N MET A 80 -3.55 -19.91 2.71
CA MET A 80 -3.61 -20.87 3.81
C MET A 80 -4.69 -21.92 3.58
N HIS A 81 -5.88 -21.49 3.12
CA HIS A 81 -6.99 -22.38 2.77
C HIS A 81 -6.59 -23.35 1.65
N ALA A 82 -5.92 -22.86 0.60
CA ALA A 82 -5.51 -23.70 -0.52
C ALA A 82 -4.56 -24.84 -0.10
N MET A 83 -3.58 -24.54 0.75
CA MET A 83 -2.69 -25.57 1.30
C MET A 83 -3.42 -26.53 2.23
N ALA A 84 -4.22 -26.01 3.17
CA ALA A 84 -4.94 -26.84 4.13
C ALA A 84 -5.96 -27.76 3.44
N GLU A 85 -6.72 -27.25 2.48
CA GLU A 85 -7.73 -28.04 1.75
C GLU A 85 -7.08 -29.10 0.86
N SER A 86 -5.94 -28.80 0.23
CA SER A 86 -5.16 -29.81 -0.52
C SER A 86 -4.74 -30.98 0.38
N VAL A 87 -4.30 -30.69 1.61
CA VAL A 87 -3.95 -31.72 2.60
C VAL A 87 -5.19 -32.49 3.05
N ARG A 88 -6.31 -31.83 3.30
CA ARG A 88 -7.58 -32.49 3.65
C ARG A 88 -8.07 -33.41 2.53
N GLN A 89 -8.04 -32.97 1.28
CA GLN A 89 -8.40 -33.80 0.13
C GLN A 89 -7.53 -35.06 0.07
N PHE A 90 -6.21 -34.91 0.20
CA PHE A 90 -5.30 -36.05 0.27
C PHE A 90 -5.63 -36.99 1.44
N MET A 91 -5.92 -36.47 2.63
CA MET A 91 -6.28 -37.29 3.78
C MET A 91 -7.62 -38.01 3.61
N ARG A 92 -8.58 -37.47 2.83
CA ARG A 92 -9.87 -38.10 2.53
C ARG A 92 -9.77 -39.24 1.50
N GLU A 93 -8.71 -39.29 0.70
CA GLU A 93 -8.56 -40.32 -0.33
C GLU A 93 -8.54 -41.73 0.28
N PRO A 94 -9.29 -42.69 -0.27
CA PRO A 94 -9.31 -44.04 0.27
C PRO A 94 -7.99 -44.75 -0.02
N THR A 95 -7.29 -45.17 1.03
CA THR A 95 -6.08 -46.01 0.93
C THR A 95 -5.98 -46.94 2.13
N GLY A 96 -5.43 -48.13 1.91
CA GLY A 96 -5.07 -49.06 2.98
C GLY A 96 -3.67 -48.80 3.56
N LYS A 97 -2.96 -47.79 3.06
CA LYS A 97 -1.57 -47.48 3.43
C LYS A 97 -1.49 -46.28 4.37
N PRO A 98 -0.46 -46.20 5.24
CA PRO A 98 -0.23 -45.01 6.04
C PRO A 98 0.10 -43.80 5.15
N LYS A 99 -0.38 -42.62 5.54
CA LYS A 99 -0.19 -41.36 4.81
C LYS A 99 0.89 -40.50 5.42
N PHE A 100 1.66 -39.84 4.56
CA PHE A 100 2.71 -38.91 4.97
C PHE A 100 2.56 -37.58 4.24
N VAL A 101 2.59 -36.47 5.00
CA VAL A 101 2.56 -35.11 4.44
C VAL A 101 3.92 -34.46 4.69
N LEU A 102 4.73 -34.33 3.64
CA LEU A 102 6.09 -33.79 3.69
C LEU A 102 6.09 -32.31 3.28
N ASN A 103 6.26 -31.41 4.23
CA ASN A 103 6.30 -29.97 4.00
C ASN A 103 7.73 -29.49 3.74
N LEU A 104 8.05 -29.21 2.47
CA LEU A 104 9.37 -28.84 1.97
C LEU A 104 9.58 -27.32 2.08
N GLY A 105 10.49 -26.91 2.95
CA GLY A 105 10.70 -25.50 3.30
C GLY A 105 9.58 -25.01 4.21
N CYS A 106 9.27 -25.77 5.27
CA CYS A 106 8.10 -25.56 6.12
C CYS A 106 8.12 -24.23 6.89
N GLY A 107 9.27 -23.56 7.01
CA GLY A 107 9.39 -22.35 7.81
C GLY A 107 8.92 -22.57 9.25
N PHE A 108 8.18 -21.61 9.79
CA PHE A 108 7.45 -21.78 11.06
C PHE A 108 5.97 -22.12 10.87
N ASP A 109 5.60 -22.77 9.76
CA ASP A 109 4.22 -23.11 9.48
C ASP A 109 3.68 -24.10 10.53
N PRO A 110 2.57 -23.78 11.22
CA PRO A 110 1.94 -24.64 12.21
C PRO A 110 0.80 -25.50 11.64
N LEU A 111 0.66 -25.59 10.30
CA LEU A 111 -0.40 -26.37 9.65
C LEU A 111 -0.62 -27.77 10.25
N PRO A 112 0.43 -28.57 10.57
CA PRO A 112 0.23 -29.86 11.24
C PRO A 112 -0.53 -29.75 12.57
N PHE A 113 -0.21 -28.75 13.39
CA PHE A 113 -0.84 -28.56 14.71
C PHE A 113 -2.28 -28.05 14.58
N ILE A 114 -2.54 -27.22 13.57
CA ILE A 114 -3.90 -26.77 13.23
C ILE A 114 -4.75 -27.98 12.85
N LEU A 115 -4.31 -28.80 11.89
CA LEU A 115 -5.08 -29.95 11.41
C LEU A 115 -5.27 -31.03 12.49
N LEU A 116 -4.24 -31.31 13.29
CA LEU A 116 -4.35 -32.24 14.41
C LEU A 116 -5.35 -31.77 15.48
N SER A 117 -5.53 -30.45 15.63
CA SER A 117 -6.48 -29.86 16.57
C SER A 117 -7.89 -29.77 16.01
N GLU A 118 -8.05 -29.42 14.73
CA GLU A 118 -9.36 -29.18 14.09
C GLU A 118 -9.97 -30.48 13.55
N ASP A 119 -9.15 -31.35 12.95
CA ASP A 119 -9.57 -32.54 12.20
C ASP A 119 -8.89 -33.84 12.72
N PRO A 120 -8.95 -34.16 14.02
CA PRO A 120 -8.21 -35.29 14.60
C PRO A 120 -8.59 -36.65 14.01
N SER A 121 -9.86 -36.83 13.63
CA SER A 121 -10.34 -38.08 12.99
C SER A 121 -9.74 -38.26 11.59
N LEU A 122 -9.61 -37.18 10.84
CA LEU A 122 -9.04 -37.18 9.49
C LEU A 122 -7.52 -37.40 9.52
N CYS A 123 -6.86 -36.91 10.57
CA CYS A 123 -5.41 -37.05 10.74
C CYS A 123 -4.97 -38.42 11.28
N ARG A 124 -5.88 -39.30 11.70
CA ARG A 124 -5.58 -40.54 12.44
C ARG A 124 -4.49 -41.40 11.80
N ASP A 125 -4.56 -41.56 10.48
CA ASP A 125 -3.68 -42.44 9.70
C ASP A 125 -2.61 -41.65 8.93
N THR A 126 -2.34 -40.40 9.36
CA THR A 126 -1.42 -39.46 8.71
C THR A 126 -0.30 -39.02 9.65
N GLN A 127 0.94 -39.04 9.16
CA GLN A 127 2.10 -38.45 9.81
C GLN A 127 2.58 -37.21 9.06
N PHE A 128 2.73 -36.09 9.77
CA PHE A 128 3.24 -34.84 9.21
C PHE A 128 4.77 -34.77 9.37
N VAL A 129 5.47 -34.36 8.31
CA VAL A 129 6.93 -34.27 8.28
C VAL A 129 7.33 -32.88 7.80
N ASP A 130 7.81 -32.05 8.71
CA ASP A 130 8.30 -30.71 8.40
C ASP A 130 9.80 -30.75 8.10
N ILE A 131 10.20 -30.19 6.96
CA ILE A 131 11.59 -30.18 6.48
C ILE A 131 12.01 -28.74 6.17
N ASP A 132 13.09 -28.27 6.79
CA ASP A 132 13.71 -26.97 6.49
C ASP A 132 15.20 -27.00 6.88
N TYR A 133 15.91 -25.90 6.65
CA TYR A 133 17.29 -25.73 7.09
C TYR A 133 17.47 -26.07 8.57
N GLU A 134 18.58 -26.74 8.89
CA GLU A 134 18.90 -27.21 10.24
C GLU A 134 18.75 -26.11 11.30
N LYS A 135 19.32 -24.93 11.03
CA LYS A 135 19.22 -23.75 11.90
C LYS A 135 17.77 -23.34 12.15
N LEU A 136 16.91 -23.40 11.14
CA LEU A 136 15.51 -23.01 11.26
C LEU A 136 14.71 -24.06 12.05
N MET A 137 14.99 -25.35 11.82
CA MET A 137 14.35 -26.44 12.55
C MET A 137 14.76 -26.52 14.02
N ILE A 138 16.00 -26.18 14.37
CA ILE A 138 16.43 -26.01 15.77
C ILE A 138 15.64 -24.86 16.45
N ASN A 139 15.40 -23.75 15.73
CA ASN A 139 14.58 -22.65 16.25
C ASN A 139 13.11 -23.08 16.45
N LYS A 140 12.54 -23.81 15.48
CA LYS A 140 11.17 -24.35 15.55
C LYS A 140 11.04 -25.33 16.71
N LYS A 141 12.00 -26.24 16.88
CA LYS A 141 12.13 -27.14 18.03
C LYS A 141 12.13 -26.38 19.36
N THR A 142 12.94 -25.33 19.46
CA THR A 142 13.02 -24.51 20.68
C THR A 142 11.69 -23.83 21.00
N ALA A 143 10.97 -23.34 19.99
CA ALA A 143 9.66 -22.73 20.17
C ALA A 143 8.60 -23.76 20.62
N ILE A 144 8.55 -24.93 19.97
CA ILE A 144 7.63 -26.02 20.30
C ILE A 144 7.88 -26.52 21.73
N LYS A 145 9.14 -26.77 22.11
CA LYS A 145 9.52 -27.23 23.46
C LYS A 145 9.07 -26.29 24.58
N ARG A 146 8.87 -25.01 24.28
CA ARG A 146 8.44 -23.98 25.25
C ARG A 146 6.92 -23.75 25.26
N THR A 147 6.16 -24.45 24.42
CA THR A 147 4.75 -24.17 24.17
C THR A 147 3.89 -25.37 24.55
N ALA A 148 3.25 -25.30 25.72
CA ALA A 148 2.43 -26.39 26.26
C ALA A 148 1.31 -26.80 25.29
N GLU A 149 0.64 -25.81 24.68
CA GLU A 149 -0.48 -25.99 23.77
C GLU A 149 -0.11 -26.80 22.51
N ILE A 150 1.12 -26.65 21.99
CA ILE A 150 1.59 -27.46 20.87
C ILE A 150 1.99 -28.85 21.36
N THR A 151 2.72 -28.94 22.48
CA THR A 151 3.15 -30.25 23.02
C THR A 151 2.00 -31.13 23.49
N GLN A 152 0.84 -30.56 23.85
CA GLN A 152 -0.35 -31.33 24.21
C GLN A 152 -1.04 -31.97 22.99
N VAL A 153 -0.95 -31.32 21.82
CA VAL A 153 -1.47 -31.85 20.56
C VAL A 153 -0.55 -32.97 20.03
N LEU A 154 0.76 -32.85 20.28
CA LEU A 154 1.77 -33.82 19.86
C LEU A 154 1.94 -34.93 20.92
N LYS A 155 1.38 -36.12 20.67
CA LYS A 155 1.51 -37.28 21.56
C LYS A 155 2.91 -37.89 21.49
N ASP A 156 3.42 -38.34 22.64
CA ASP A 156 4.71 -39.06 22.77
C ASP A 156 5.89 -38.30 22.16
N ILE A 157 5.98 -37.00 22.47
CA ILE A 157 6.99 -36.11 21.89
C ILE A 157 8.39 -36.34 22.46
N GLU A 158 9.35 -36.49 21.56
CA GLU A 158 10.78 -36.59 21.79
C GLU A 158 11.51 -35.44 21.08
N PHE A 159 12.45 -34.81 21.79
CA PHE A 159 13.33 -33.78 21.26
C PHE A 159 14.74 -34.33 21.17
N LEU A 160 15.25 -34.50 19.94
CA LEU A 160 16.56 -35.11 19.69
C LEU A 160 17.69 -34.06 19.70
N SER A 161 18.93 -34.55 19.65
CA SER A 161 20.15 -33.73 19.64
C SER A 161 20.20 -32.79 18.44
N ASP A 162 20.86 -31.65 18.59
CA ASP A 162 20.98 -30.66 17.50
C ASP A 162 21.77 -31.21 16.29
N GLU A 163 22.65 -32.20 16.49
CA GLU A 163 23.41 -32.88 15.44
C GLU A 163 22.59 -33.93 14.66
N SER A 164 21.44 -34.36 15.19
CA SER A 164 20.56 -35.33 14.54
C SER A 164 19.87 -34.71 13.32
N ALA A 165 19.66 -35.45 12.24
CA ALA A 165 18.83 -34.95 11.14
C ALA A 165 17.35 -34.81 11.59
N VAL A 166 16.84 -35.78 12.35
CA VAL A 166 15.51 -35.69 12.98
C VAL A 166 15.64 -34.92 14.28
N GLN A 167 14.98 -33.77 14.36
CA GLN A 167 15.03 -32.82 15.47
C GLN A 167 13.90 -33.02 16.48
N ILE A 168 12.72 -33.41 15.98
CA ILE A 168 11.50 -33.62 16.77
C ILE A 168 10.85 -34.89 16.27
N ARG A 169 10.39 -35.75 17.18
CA ARG A 169 9.62 -36.96 16.88
C ARG A 169 8.40 -37.03 17.79
N SER A 170 7.25 -37.37 17.25
CA SER A 170 6.01 -37.66 17.97
C SER A 170 5.20 -38.67 17.15
N ALA A 171 4.10 -39.19 17.69
CA ALA A 171 3.27 -40.18 16.99
C ALA A 171 2.85 -39.73 15.57
N GLN A 172 2.43 -38.46 15.42
CA GLN A 172 1.89 -37.92 14.16
C GLN A 172 2.72 -36.75 13.59
N TYR A 173 3.91 -36.48 14.12
CA TYR A 173 4.74 -35.34 13.70
C TYR A 173 6.23 -35.64 13.76
N LEU A 174 6.94 -35.25 12.71
CA LEU A 174 8.40 -35.28 12.61
C LEU A 174 8.89 -33.90 12.15
N GLY A 175 9.99 -33.43 12.74
CA GLY A 175 10.72 -32.26 12.28
C GLY A 175 12.13 -32.65 11.86
N ILE A 176 12.52 -32.36 10.62
CA ILE A 176 13.80 -32.75 10.01
C ILE A 176 14.59 -31.51 9.60
N GLY A 177 15.81 -31.36 10.13
CA GLY A 177 16.77 -30.35 9.69
C GLY A 177 17.57 -30.84 8.48
N CYS A 178 17.28 -30.32 7.29
CA CYS A 178 18.00 -30.65 6.06
C CYS A 178 17.92 -29.51 5.03
N ASP A 179 19.06 -29.19 4.41
CA ASP A 179 19.07 -28.34 3.21
C ASP A 179 18.46 -29.13 2.04
N LEU A 180 17.42 -28.59 1.40
CA LEU A 180 16.77 -29.22 0.25
C LEU A 180 17.71 -29.37 -0.98
N LYS A 181 18.88 -28.71 -0.98
CA LYS A 181 19.94 -28.96 -1.97
C LYS A 181 20.71 -30.26 -1.71
N ASN A 182 20.68 -30.78 -0.49
CA ASN A 182 21.34 -32.03 -0.12
C ASN A 182 20.35 -33.21 -0.15
N LEU A 183 19.87 -33.52 -1.36
CA LEU A 183 18.86 -34.56 -1.58
C LEU A 183 19.33 -35.95 -1.15
N LYS A 184 20.63 -36.25 -1.20
CA LYS A 184 21.16 -37.52 -0.70
C LYS A 184 20.91 -37.68 0.80
N LYS A 185 21.28 -36.68 1.60
CA LYS A 185 21.03 -36.69 3.05
C LYS A 185 19.54 -36.80 3.35
N LEU A 186 18.71 -36.08 2.60
CA LEU A 186 17.26 -36.11 2.78
C LEU A 186 16.68 -37.48 2.45
N ASP A 187 17.07 -38.08 1.32
CA ASP A 187 16.64 -39.41 0.89
C ASP A 187 17.05 -40.50 1.89
N ASP A 188 18.32 -40.48 2.33
CA ASP A 188 18.85 -41.42 3.32
C ASP A 188 17.99 -41.37 4.59
N VAL A 189 17.80 -40.19 5.19
CA VAL A 189 17.00 -40.01 6.42
C VAL A 189 15.56 -40.47 6.23
N LEU A 190 14.93 -40.08 5.11
CA LEU A 190 13.53 -40.43 4.87
C LEU A 190 13.34 -41.93 4.68
N ARG A 191 14.22 -42.62 3.95
CA ARG A 191 14.09 -44.06 3.70
C ARG A 191 14.51 -44.93 4.89
N THR A 192 15.48 -44.49 5.69
CA THR A 192 15.99 -45.32 6.80
C THR A 192 15.24 -45.10 8.11
N GLU A 193 14.71 -43.90 8.37
CA GLU A 193 14.21 -43.52 9.70
C GLU A 193 12.75 -43.05 9.75
N VAL A 194 12.12 -42.80 8.59
CA VAL A 194 10.81 -42.11 8.53
C VAL A 194 9.76 -42.88 7.73
N LEU A 195 10.00 -43.13 6.44
CA LEU A 195 9.02 -43.70 5.53
C LEU A 195 9.09 -45.23 5.53
N PRO A 196 7.96 -45.93 5.72
CA PRO A 196 7.88 -47.35 5.47
C PRO A 196 7.93 -47.66 3.97
N ALA A 197 8.17 -48.93 3.61
CA ALA A 197 8.26 -49.37 2.21
C ALA A 197 6.97 -49.14 1.42
N GLU A 198 5.80 -49.28 2.06
CA GLU A 198 4.49 -49.00 1.47
C GLU A 198 3.79 -47.87 2.24
N CYS A 199 3.71 -46.70 1.61
CA CYS A 199 2.95 -45.54 2.10
C CYS A 199 2.43 -44.72 0.93
N SER A 200 1.50 -43.80 1.21
CA SER A 200 1.09 -42.74 0.29
C SER A 200 1.70 -41.42 0.76
N VAL A 201 2.28 -40.65 -0.15
CA VAL A 201 3.03 -39.43 0.20
C VAL A 201 2.42 -38.21 -0.49
N LEU A 202 2.21 -37.12 0.26
CA LEU A 202 1.94 -35.79 -0.27
C LEU A 202 3.11 -34.87 0.06
N PHE A 203 3.78 -34.34 -0.95
CA PHE A 203 4.73 -33.25 -0.79
C PHE A 203 4.02 -31.91 -0.85
N LEU A 204 4.39 -30.98 0.03
CA LEU A 204 3.96 -29.59 0.00
C LEU A 204 5.17 -28.68 -0.25
N ALA A 205 5.01 -27.69 -1.11
CA ALA A 205 5.99 -26.63 -1.32
C ALA A 205 5.27 -25.28 -1.42
N GLU A 206 5.17 -24.57 -0.31
CA GLU A 206 4.46 -23.29 -0.24
C GLU A 206 5.42 -22.09 -0.32
N VAL A 207 5.68 -21.60 -1.54
CA VAL A 207 6.60 -20.49 -1.82
C VAL A 207 7.97 -20.74 -1.20
N SER A 208 8.52 -21.94 -1.42
CA SER A 208 9.83 -22.37 -0.92
C SER A 208 10.80 -22.64 -2.08
N LEU A 209 10.39 -23.47 -3.04
CA LEU A 209 11.20 -23.86 -4.21
C LEU A 209 11.54 -22.69 -5.15
N THR A 210 10.67 -21.68 -5.25
CA THR A 210 10.90 -20.47 -6.09
C THR A 210 12.18 -19.70 -5.73
N TYR A 211 12.66 -19.80 -4.48
CA TYR A 211 13.89 -19.14 -4.03
C TYR A 211 15.17 -19.96 -4.33
N MET A 212 15.03 -21.21 -4.75
CA MET A 212 16.16 -22.05 -5.13
C MET A 212 16.54 -21.76 -6.58
N ASP A 213 17.82 -21.92 -6.93
CA ASP A 213 18.21 -21.96 -8.34
C ASP A 213 17.46 -23.08 -9.07
N VAL A 214 17.12 -22.84 -10.35
CA VAL A 214 16.21 -23.70 -11.11
C VAL A 214 16.67 -25.15 -11.15
N LYS A 215 17.99 -25.38 -11.29
CA LYS A 215 18.59 -26.72 -11.27
C LYS A 215 18.29 -27.46 -9.96
N SER A 216 18.53 -26.81 -8.82
CA SER A 216 18.27 -27.40 -7.51
C SER A 216 16.77 -27.62 -7.26
N ALA A 217 15.91 -26.68 -7.66
CA ALA A 217 14.47 -26.83 -7.54
C ALA A 217 13.94 -28.01 -8.38
N ASN A 218 14.41 -28.16 -9.61
CA ASN A 218 14.03 -29.28 -10.47
C ASN A 218 14.54 -30.62 -9.94
N ALA A 219 15.73 -30.65 -9.35
CA ALA A 219 16.24 -31.86 -8.71
C ALA A 219 15.33 -32.33 -7.56
N VAL A 220 14.75 -31.41 -6.79
CA VAL A 220 13.77 -31.75 -5.73
C VAL A 220 12.50 -32.34 -6.33
N VAL A 221 11.96 -31.73 -7.40
CA VAL A 221 10.74 -32.21 -8.08
C VAL A 221 10.95 -33.61 -8.70
N GLU A 222 12.11 -33.85 -9.30
CA GLU A 222 12.49 -35.16 -9.87
C GLU A 222 12.78 -36.21 -8.81
N TRP A 223 13.43 -35.84 -7.71
CA TRP A 223 13.66 -36.74 -6.59
C TRP A 223 12.33 -37.19 -5.96
N ALA A 224 11.41 -36.25 -5.75
CA ALA A 224 10.12 -36.51 -5.14
C ALA A 224 9.28 -37.52 -5.93
N SER A 225 9.34 -37.51 -7.27
CA SER A 225 8.64 -38.48 -8.13
C SER A 225 9.18 -39.91 -8.01
N LYS A 226 10.43 -40.07 -7.54
CA LYS A 226 11.12 -41.35 -7.36
C LYS A 226 11.14 -41.83 -5.91
N LEU A 227 10.64 -41.02 -4.97
CA LEU A 227 10.65 -41.39 -3.55
C LEU A 227 9.70 -42.56 -3.27
N ASN A 228 8.50 -42.50 -3.85
CA ASN A 228 7.42 -43.47 -3.67
C ASN A 228 6.56 -43.58 -4.94
N ASN A 229 6.02 -44.77 -5.22
CA ASN A 229 5.15 -45.03 -6.37
C ASN A 229 3.77 -44.37 -6.26
N GLU A 230 3.31 -44.06 -5.04
CA GLU A 230 2.04 -43.40 -4.75
C GLU A 230 2.30 -42.04 -4.09
N ALA A 231 2.90 -41.14 -4.86
CA ALA A 231 3.23 -39.79 -4.45
C ALA A 231 2.33 -38.76 -5.15
N LYS A 232 2.01 -37.69 -4.40
CA LYS A 232 1.44 -36.45 -4.90
C LYS A 232 2.33 -35.28 -4.53
N PHE A 233 2.36 -34.25 -5.38
CA PHE A 233 3.05 -33.01 -5.09
C PHE A 233 2.07 -31.85 -5.19
N CYS A 234 2.04 -31.01 -4.16
CA CYS A 234 1.26 -29.78 -4.13
C CYS A 234 2.22 -28.61 -3.97
N ILE A 235 2.31 -27.75 -4.99
CA ILE A 235 3.16 -26.55 -4.98
C ILE A 235 2.30 -25.30 -5.14
N LEU A 236 2.59 -24.30 -4.32
CA LEU A 236 2.00 -22.96 -4.42
C LEU A 236 3.11 -21.93 -4.57
N GLU A 237 3.22 -21.32 -5.75
CA GLU A 237 4.22 -20.29 -6.04
C GLU A 237 3.71 -19.27 -7.08
N GLN A 238 4.56 -18.31 -7.44
CA GLN A 238 4.24 -17.23 -8.38
C GLN A 238 4.44 -17.65 -9.84
N PHE A 239 3.68 -17.05 -10.75
CA PHE A 239 3.86 -17.18 -12.20
C PHE A 239 3.54 -15.85 -12.94
N PHE A 240 3.82 -15.81 -14.25
CA PHE A 240 3.53 -14.67 -15.11
C PHE A 240 2.33 -14.97 -16.02
N PRO A 241 1.08 -14.75 -15.55
CA PRO A 241 -0.10 -15.04 -16.36
C PRO A 241 -0.15 -14.32 -17.71
N ASP A 242 0.50 -13.16 -17.81
CA ASP A 242 0.57 -12.36 -19.03
C ASP A 242 1.91 -11.62 -19.13
N GLY A 243 2.99 -12.38 -18.89
CA GLY A 243 4.36 -11.92 -19.00
C GLY A 243 4.91 -11.10 -17.82
N PRO A 244 6.24 -10.93 -17.75
CA PRO A 244 6.92 -10.20 -16.66
C PRO A 244 6.70 -8.68 -16.71
N ASP A 245 6.32 -8.15 -17.88
CA ASP A 245 6.10 -6.72 -18.10
C ASP A 245 4.71 -6.25 -17.64
N HIS A 246 3.83 -7.17 -17.28
CA HIS A 246 2.56 -6.83 -16.66
C HIS A 246 2.80 -5.94 -15.40
N PRO A 247 2.06 -4.84 -15.18
CA PRO A 247 2.35 -3.88 -14.10
C PRO A 247 2.43 -4.50 -12.70
N PHE A 248 1.58 -5.48 -12.40
CA PHE A 248 1.64 -6.19 -11.13
C PHE A 248 2.90 -7.07 -11.03
N ALA A 249 3.19 -7.85 -12.08
CA ALA A 249 4.33 -8.75 -12.14
C ALA A 249 5.66 -7.98 -12.01
N SER A 250 5.83 -6.91 -12.78
CA SER A 250 7.03 -6.07 -12.72
C SER A 250 7.22 -5.42 -11.34
N THR A 251 6.14 -5.01 -10.68
CA THR A 251 6.17 -4.45 -9.32
C THR A 251 6.55 -5.51 -8.27
N MET A 252 5.98 -6.71 -8.39
CA MET A 252 6.34 -7.88 -7.56
C MET A 252 7.83 -8.24 -7.72
N MET A 253 8.33 -8.30 -8.96
CA MET A 253 9.73 -8.63 -9.22
C MET A 253 10.69 -7.56 -8.66
N LYS A 254 10.36 -6.27 -8.80
CA LYS A 254 11.13 -5.18 -8.17
C LYS A 254 11.19 -5.33 -6.64
N HIS A 255 10.10 -5.76 -6.01
CA HIS A 255 10.03 -6.00 -4.57
C HIS A 255 10.98 -7.13 -4.14
N PHE A 256 10.90 -8.31 -4.75
CA PHE A 256 11.76 -9.45 -4.40
C PHE A 256 13.23 -9.20 -4.70
N LYS A 257 13.53 -8.48 -5.80
CA LYS A 257 14.89 -8.01 -6.09
C LYS A 257 15.43 -7.09 -4.99
N LYS A 258 14.60 -6.16 -4.48
CA LYS A 258 14.99 -5.26 -3.38
C LYS A 258 15.22 -6.00 -2.05
N LEU A 259 14.49 -7.08 -1.80
CA LEU A 259 14.67 -7.92 -0.60
C LEU A 259 15.92 -8.82 -0.64
N GLY A 260 16.57 -8.96 -1.81
CA GLY A 260 17.67 -9.91 -1.98
C GLY A 260 17.21 -11.37 -1.97
N ALA A 261 15.92 -11.63 -2.26
CA ALA A 261 15.33 -12.95 -2.35
C ALA A 261 14.65 -13.11 -3.73
N PRO A 262 15.44 -13.19 -4.82
CA PRO A 262 14.90 -13.30 -6.18
C PRO A 262 14.11 -14.60 -6.38
N LEU A 263 13.11 -14.54 -7.27
CA LEU A 263 12.32 -15.68 -7.72
C LEU A 263 12.98 -16.24 -8.99
N TYR A 264 13.47 -17.47 -8.96
CA TYR A 264 14.26 -18.04 -10.06
C TYR A 264 13.40 -18.82 -11.05
N SER A 265 12.64 -19.81 -10.57
CA SER A 265 11.86 -20.75 -11.41
C SER A 265 10.85 -20.05 -12.33
N ILE A 266 10.33 -18.90 -11.90
CA ILE A 266 9.34 -18.12 -12.65
C ILE A 266 9.84 -17.63 -14.02
N HIS A 267 11.16 -17.51 -14.21
CA HIS A 267 11.73 -17.10 -15.50
C HIS A 267 11.88 -18.26 -16.49
N GLU A 268 12.01 -19.49 -16.01
CA GLU A 268 12.15 -20.69 -16.84
C GLU A 268 10.81 -21.38 -17.08
N TYR A 269 9.86 -21.25 -16.14
CA TYR A 269 8.50 -21.76 -16.23
C TYR A 269 7.48 -20.64 -15.98
N PRO A 270 7.36 -19.67 -16.90
CA PRO A 270 6.53 -18.48 -16.69
C PRO A 270 5.02 -18.75 -16.72
N SER A 271 4.56 -19.78 -17.43
CA SER A 271 3.13 -20.13 -17.55
C SER A 271 2.73 -21.37 -16.74
N LEU A 272 1.42 -21.53 -16.50
CA LEU A 272 0.86 -22.74 -15.86
C LEU A 272 1.16 -24.00 -16.67
N ASN A 273 1.06 -23.95 -18.00
CA ASN A 273 1.36 -25.09 -18.87
C ASN A 273 2.83 -25.52 -18.77
N GLU A 274 3.76 -24.58 -18.69
CA GLU A 274 5.18 -24.88 -18.50
C GLU A 274 5.47 -25.46 -17.12
N GLN A 275 4.77 -24.98 -16.08
CA GLN A 275 4.84 -25.57 -14.74
C GLN A 275 4.30 -27.02 -14.73
N GLU A 276 3.19 -27.30 -15.41
CA GLU A 276 2.73 -28.68 -15.57
C GLU A 276 3.73 -29.54 -16.34
N GLN A 277 4.30 -29.01 -17.42
CA GLN A 277 5.29 -29.73 -18.23
C GLN A 277 6.58 -29.99 -17.43
N ARG A 278 7.00 -29.05 -16.58
CA ARG A 278 8.13 -29.22 -15.64
C ARG A 278 7.94 -30.47 -14.78
N PHE A 279 6.75 -30.66 -14.21
CA PHE A 279 6.43 -31.86 -13.42
C PHE A 279 6.38 -33.12 -14.30
N ARG A 280 5.71 -33.07 -15.46
CA ARG A 280 5.66 -34.23 -16.37
C ARG A 280 7.05 -34.70 -16.80
N ASN A 281 7.93 -33.76 -17.15
CA ASN A 281 9.33 -34.04 -17.51
C ASN A 281 10.14 -34.64 -16.35
N ALA A 282 9.77 -34.33 -15.11
CA ALA A 282 10.40 -34.84 -13.89
C ALA A 282 9.85 -36.21 -13.44
N GLY A 283 9.02 -36.87 -14.24
CA GLY A 283 8.52 -38.23 -13.99
C GLY A 283 7.12 -38.30 -13.36
N TRP A 284 6.45 -37.17 -13.18
CA TRP A 284 5.05 -37.14 -12.72
C TRP A 284 4.10 -37.50 -13.87
N GLN A 285 3.21 -38.46 -13.66
CA GLN A 285 2.31 -38.94 -14.72
C GLN A 285 1.21 -37.93 -15.03
N GLN A 286 0.76 -37.20 -14.01
CA GLN A 286 -0.25 -36.16 -14.12
C GLN A 286 0.23 -34.91 -13.37
N ALA A 287 -0.12 -33.74 -13.91
CA ALA A 287 0.07 -32.44 -13.30
C ALA A 287 -1.05 -31.52 -13.79
N SER A 288 -1.62 -30.74 -12.89
CA SER A 288 -2.66 -29.74 -13.17
C SER A 288 -2.38 -28.50 -12.34
N ALA A 289 -2.34 -27.34 -12.99
CA ALA A 289 -2.09 -26.05 -12.35
C ALA A 289 -3.26 -25.09 -12.55
N ARG A 290 -3.69 -24.44 -11.48
CA ARG A 290 -4.75 -23.42 -11.51
C ARG A 290 -4.30 -22.18 -10.75
N SER A 291 -4.69 -21.00 -11.22
CA SER A 291 -4.45 -19.76 -10.46
C SER A 291 -5.27 -19.76 -9.17
N LEU A 292 -4.83 -19.03 -8.14
CA LEU A 292 -5.66 -18.89 -6.93
C LEU A 292 -6.96 -18.14 -7.21
N TRP A 293 -7.00 -17.27 -8.22
CA TRP A 293 -8.22 -16.57 -8.63
C TRP A 293 -9.25 -17.53 -9.25
N ASP A 294 -8.78 -18.50 -10.02
CA ASP A 294 -9.60 -19.59 -10.55
C ASP A 294 -10.13 -20.49 -9.42
N LEU A 295 -9.26 -20.88 -8.47
CA LEU A 295 -9.69 -21.66 -7.28
C LEU A 295 -10.67 -20.89 -6.38
N TRP A 296 -10.54 -19.57 -6.27
CA TRP A 296 -11.51 -18.75 -5.54
C TRP A 296 -12.90 -18.84 -6.17
N SER A 297 -12.99 -18.91 -7.49
CA SER A 297 -14.25 -19.03 -8.23
C SER A 297 -14.83 -20.44 -8.26
N ASP A 298 -14.14 -21.44 -7.71
CA ASP A 298 -14.58 -22.83 -7.70
C ASP A 298 -15.36 -23.16 -6.43
N ASP A 299 -16.65 -23.44 -6.55
CA ASP A 299 -17.53 -23.78 -5.41
C ASP A 299 -17.18 -25.09 -4.71
N GLU A 300 -16.48 -26.01 -5.38
CA GLU A 300 -15.99 -27.25 -4.77
C GLU A 300 -14.74 -27.00 -3.89
N PHE A 301 -14.00 -25.93 -4.17
CA PHE A 301 -12.77 -25.58 -3.45
C PHE A 301 -12.98 -24.47 -2.40
N VAL A 302 -13.69 -23.40 -2.78
CA VAL A 302 -14.14 -22.32 -1.90
C VAL A 302 -15.62 -22.06 -2.14
N SER A 303 -16.48 -22.70 -1.34
CA SER A 303 -17.93 -22.55 -1.49
C SER A 303 -18.39 -21.09 -1.40
N SER A 304 -19.45 -20.77 -2.13
CA SER A 304 -20.14 -19.47 -2.03
C SER A 304 -20.44 -19.03 -0.58
N SER A 305 -20.83 -19.96 0.31
CA SER A 305 -21.06 -19.67 1.72
C SER A 305 -19.78 -19.30 2.48
N LEU A 306 -18.67 -19.98 2.20
CA LEU A 306 -17.37 -19.68 2.78
C LEU A 306 -16.86 -18.32 2.30
N ARG A 307 -16.93 -18.04 0.99
CA ARG A 307 -16.57 -16.72 0.44
C ARG A 307 -17.36 -15.60 1.11
N SER A 308 -18.67 -15.75 1.18
CA SER A 308 -19.58 -14.77 1.78
C SER A 308 -19.30 -14.54 3.27
N SER A 309 -18.90 -15.57 4.01
CA SER A 309 -18.59 -15.46 5.45
C SER A 309 -17.39 -14.53 5.75
N LEU A 310 -16.47 -14.37 4.79
CA LEU A 310 -15.28 -13.53 4.95
C LEU A 310 -15.60 -12.04 4.99
N ASP A 311 -16.73 -11.62 4.41
CA ASP A 311 -17.20 -10.24 4.44
C ASP A 311 -17.73 -9.83 5.83
N ALA A 312 -18.07 -10.80 6.69
CA ALA A 312 -18.46 -10.54 8.08
C ALA A 312 -17.26 -10.27 9.02
N VAL A 313 -16.04 -10.63 8.60
CA VAL A 313 -14.83 -10.49 9.42
C VAL A 313 -14.26 -9.07 9.36
N GLU A 314 -14.12 -8.52 8.15
CA GLU A 314 -13.70 -7.14 7.97
C GLU A 314 -14.21 -6.52 6.67
N PRO A 315 -14.44 -5.19 6.62
CA PRO A 315 -14.91 -4.50 5.42
C PRO A 315 -13.88 -4.59 4.28
N PHE A 316 -14.35 -4.87 3.06
CA PHE A 316 -13.50 -5.16 1.91
C PHE A 316 -14.05 -4.58 0.60
N ASP A 317 -13.21 -3.90 -0.18
CA ASP A 317 -13.55 -3.38 -1.51
C ASP A 317 -12.35 -3.31 -2.49
N GLU A 318 -11.28 -4.04 -2.19
CA GLU A 318 -10.04 -4.11 -2.97
C GLU A 318 -10.02 -5.32 -3.93
N TRP A 319 -11.16 -5.61 -4.57
CA TRP A 319 -11.36 -6.80 -5.41
C TRP A 319 -10.44 -6.88 -6.62
N GLU A 320 -10.19 -5.76 -7.32
CA GLU A 320 -9.24 -5.74 -8.44
C GLU A 320 -7.83 -6.11 -7.97
N GLU A 321 -7.41 -5.60 -6.81
CA GLU A 321 -6.07 -5.90 -6.26
C GLU A 321 -5.98 -7.35 -5.76
N PHE A 322 -7.07 -7.91 -5.24
CA PHE A 322 -7.13 -9.31 -4.80
C PHE A 322 -7.09 -10.27 -5.97
N ALA A 323 -7.87 -10.02 -7.02
CA ALA A 323 -7.83 -10.81 -8.26
C ALA A 323 -6.44 -10.74 -8.90
N LEU A 324 -5.83 -9.54 -9.00
CA LEU A 324 -4.47 -9.40 -9.49
C LEU A 324 -3.47 -10.26 -8.70
N PHE A 325 -3.52 -10.22 -7.37
CA PHE A 325 -2.69 -11.10 -6.53
C PHE A 325 -2.98 -12.58 -6.82
N ALA A 326 -4.25 -12.98 -6.74
CA ALA A 326 -4.66 -14.37 -6.83
C ALA A 326 -4.42 -14.97 -8.22
N SER A 327 -4.39 -14.15 -9.27
CA SER A 327 -4.03 -14.58 -10.63
C SER A 327 -2.52 -14.65 -10.88
N HIS A 328 -1.67 -14.08 -10.03
CA HIS A 328 -0.20 -14.20 -10.15
C HIS A 328 0.40 -15.26 -9.22
N TYR A 329 -0.46 -16.00 -8.52
CA TYR A 329 -0.10 -17.17 -7.72
C TYR A 329 -0.90 -18.36 -8.22
N PHE A 330 -0.30 -19.54 -8.21
CA PHE A 330 -0.96 -20.77 -8.63
C PHE A 330 -0.82 -21.86 -7.60
N LEU A 331 -1.71 -22.84 -7.68
CA LEU A 331 -1.62 -24.13 -7.02
C LEU A 331 -1.48 -25.19 -8.11
N LEU A 332 -0.43 -26.00 -8.04
CA LEU A 332 -0.27 -27.17 -8.92
C LEU A 332 -0.31 -28.43 -8.07
N VAL A 333 -1.12 -29.39 -8.51
CA VAL A 333 -1.17 -30.74 -7.96
C VAL A 333 -0.69 -31.73 -9.02
N ALA A 334 0.28 -32.56 -8.67
CA ALA A 334 0.84 -33.61 -9.51
C ALA A 334 0.73 -34.98 -8.85
N SER A 335 0.68 -36.05 -9.64
CA SER A 335 0.55 -37.44 -9.18
C SER A 335 1.45 -38.39 -9.98
N THR A 336 2.05 -39.37 -9.29
CA THR A 336 2.77 -40.49 -9.92
C THR A 336 1.82 -41.60 -10.39
N SER A 337 0.57 -41.62 -9.92
CA SER A 337 -0.45 -42.61 -10.30
C SER A 337 -1.33 -42.13 -11.46
N GLN A 338 -1.82 -43.06 -12.27
CA GLN A 338 -2.73 -42.79 -13.40
C GLN A 338 -4.22 -42.65 -12.99
N GLY A 339 -4.52 -42.52 -11.69
CA GLY A 339 -5.89 -42.43 -11.18
C GLY A 339 -6.69 -41.33 -11.86
N GLY A 340 -8.00 -41.57 -12.06
CA GLY A 340 -8.90 -40.71 -12.82
C GLY A 340 -9.01 -39.32 -12.22
N TRP A 341 -8.20 -38.39 -12.73
CA TRP A 341 -8.43 -36.96 -12.57
C TRP A 341 -9.71 -36.65 -13.34
N ASP A 342 -10.77 -36.22 -12.64
CA ASP A 342 -11.95 -35.72 -13.32
C ASP A 342 -11.55 -34.42 -14.03
N ARG A 343 -11.39 -34.49 -15.35
CA ARG A 343 -11.05 -33.34 -16.19
C ARG A 343 -12.29 -32.45 -16.33
N SER A 344 -12.80 -31.92 -15.22
CA SER A 344 -13.72 -30.80 -15.28
C SER A 344 -12.91 -29.55 -15.63
N ALA A 345 -13.00 -29.17 -16.91
CA ALA A 345 -12.54 -27.90 -17.49
C ALA A 345 -11.04 -27.74 -17.80
N ALA A 346 -10.42 -28.71 -18.47
CA ALA A 346 -9.46 -28.34 -19.51
C ALA A 346 -10.26 -27.82 -20.72
N LYS A 347 -10.71 -26.55 -20.69
CA LYS A 347 -11.09 -25.87 -21.93
C LYS A 347 -9.83 -25.87 -22.78
N THR A 348 -9.81 -26.75 -23.78
CA THR A 348 -8.82 -26.68 -24.85
C THR A 348 -9.01 -25.29 -25.46
N MET A 349 -8.01 -24.41 -25.34
CA MET A 349 -7.96 -23.21 -26.16
C MET A 349 -7.90 -23.69 -27.61
N GLN A 350 -9.07 -23.86 -28.23
CA GLN A 350 -9.14 -23.91 -29.67
C GLN A 350 -8.57 -22.58 -30.14
N ALA A 351 -7.72 -22.60 -31.18
CA ALA A 351 -7.28 -21.38 -31.82
C ALA A 351 -8.53 -20.66 -32.32
N GLU A 352 -9.00 -19.68 -31.55
CA GLU A 352 -10.17 -18.90 -31.88
C GLU A 352 -9.84 -18.09 -33.13
N GLN A 353 -10.68 -18.21 -34.17
CA GLN A 353 -10.71 -17.22 -35.24
C GLN A 353 -11.31 -15.94 -34.67
N GLU A 354 -10.53 -15.25 -33.84
CA GLU A 354 -10.90 -13.98 -33.24
C GLU A 354 -10.70 -12.87 -34.26
N VAL A 355 -11.63 -11.92 -34.28
CA VAL A 355 -11.45 -10.70 -35.08
C VAL A 355 -10.79 -9.64 -34.23
N ASP A 356 -9.50 -9.49 -34.47
CA ASP A 356 -8.68 -8.39 -34.00
C ASP A 356 -8.92 -7.15 -34.87
N VAL A 357 -9.28 -6.03 -34.21
CA VAL A 357 -9.44 -4.71 -34.84
C VAL A 357 -8.41 -3.70 -34.31
N SER A 358 -7.34 -4.18 -33.68
CA SER A 358 -6.22 -3.36 -33.16
C SER A 358 -5.64 -2.42 -34.20
N ASN A 359 -5.54 -2.85 -35.47
CA ASN A 359 -5.09 -2.05 -36.61
C ASN A 359 -5.96 -0.83 -36.93
N GLN A 360 -7.17 -0.76 -36.37
CA GLN A 360 -8.09 0.35 -36.57
C GLN A 360 -8.01 1.39 -35.45
N TYR A 361 -7.22 1.15 -34.41
CA TYR A 361 -7.03 2.02 -33.25
C TYR A 361 -5.56 2.28 -32.95
N ALA A 362 -5.25 3.45 -32.40
CA ALA A 362 -3.94 3.79 -31.88
C ALA A 362 -4.10 4.42 -30.49
N LEU A 363 -3.25 4.02 -29.54
CA LEU A 363 -3.22 4.57 -28.19
C LEU A 363 -1.98 5.46 -28.00
N HIS A 364 -2.21 6.75 -27.84
CA HIS A 364 -1.16 7.75 -27.66
C HIS A 364 -1.05 8.17 -26.20
N ALA A 365 0.05 7.79 -25.56
CA ALA A 365 0.35 8.21 -24.20
C ALA A 365 1.10 9.55 -24.18
N LYS A 366 0.74 10.43 -23.24
CA LYS A 366 1.50 11.64 -22.92
C LYS A 366 1.81 11.62 -21.43
N TYR A 367 3.09 11.78 -21.09
CA TYR A 367 3.59 11.75 -19.70
C TYR A 367 3.94 13.17 -19.23
N PRO A 368 2.95 14.01 -18.85
CA PRO A 368 3.24 15.31 -18.27
C PRO A 368 4.05 15.17 -16.98
N ALA A 369 4.95 16.13 -16.73
CA ALA A 369 5.82 16.12 -15.55
C ALA A 369 5.01 16.32 -14.26
N GLY A 370 4.82 15.24 -13.50
CA GLY A 370 4.36 15.27 -12.10
C GLY A 370 2.88 15.59 -11.85
N GLY A 371 2.18 14.67 -11.17
CA GLY A 371 0.83 14.89 -10.64
C GLY A 371 -0.26 14.07 -11.34
N GLY A 372 -1.53 14.28 -10.98
CA GLY A 372 -2.67 13.59 -11.60
C GLY A 372 -2.91 12.13 -11.17
N GLN A 373 -2.09 11.59 -10.27
CA GLN A 373 -2.24 10.23 -9.76
C GLN A 373 -3.48 10.09 -8.88
N ARG A 374 -4.51 9.50 -9.48
CA ARG A 374 -5.83 9.34 -8.92
C ARG A 374 -6.45 8.05 -9.46
N ARG A 375 -7.20 7.36 -8.61
CA ARG A 375 -8.00 6.18 -8.99
C ARG A 375 -9.33 6.18 -8.25
N PHE A 376 -10.36 5.56 -8.82
CA PHE A 376 -11.72 5.50 -8.29
C PHE A 376 -12.38 6.87 -8.08
N GLY A 377 -11.95 7.89 -8.82
CA GLY A 377 -12.62 9.19 -8.93
C GLY A 377 -13.66 9.19 -10.06
N ALA A 378 -14.31 10.33 -10.29
CA ALA A 378 -15.24 10.51 -11.40
C ALA A 378 -14.92 11.80 -12.19
N LEU A 379 -15.27 11.79 -13.48
CA LEU A 379 -15.05 12.94 -14.35
C LEU A 379 -16.23 13.91 -14.29
N ILE A 380 -15.92 15.20 -14.26
CA ILE A 380 -16.87 16.30 -14.20
C ILE A 380 -16.75 17.09 -15.49
N PRO A 381 -17.86 17.32 -16.22
CA PRO A 381 -17.83 18.13 -17.43
C PRO A 381 -17.43 19.57 -17.10
N ASP A 382 -16.55 20.19 -17.89
CA ASP A 382 -16.12 21.58 -17.69
C ASP A 382 -16.37 22.42 -18.94
N GLY A 383 -15.82 22.00 -20.09
CA GLY A 383 -16.03 22.66 -21.38
C GLY A 383 -15.72 21.74 -22.56
N THR A 384 -15.73 22.27 -23.77
CA THR A 384 -15.41 21.50 -25.00
C THR A 384 -13.96 21.00 -25.00
N ASN A 385 -13.06 21.75 -24.37
CA ASN A 385 -11.62 21.53 -24.37
C ASN A 385 -11.06 21.21 -22.98
N SER A 386 -11.93 20.96 -21.99
CA SER A 386 -11.53 20.74 -20.60
C SER A 386 -12.53 19.88 -19.83
N PHE A 387 -12.03 19.16 -18.83
CA PHE A 387 -12.85 18.43 -17.85
C PHE A 387 -12.11 18.30 -16.51
N GLY A 388 -12.86 18.12 -15.43
CA GLY A 388 -12.32 17.90 -14.09
C GLY A 388 -12.28 16.41 -13.73
N TYR A 389 -11.23 15.94 -13.06
CA TYR A 389 -11.17 14.61 -12.44
C TYR A 389 -11.27 14.76 -10.91
N HIS A 390 -12.44 14.45 -10.37
CA HIS A 390 -12.81 14.77 -9.00
C HIS A 390 -12.75 13.56 -8.05
N ALA A 391 -12.33 13.84 -6.82
CA ALA A 391 -12.22 12.90 -5.70
C ALA A 391 -11.53 11.56 -6.08
N GLY A 392 -11.82 10.46 -5.40
CA GLY A 392 -11.06 9.21 -5.55
C GLY A 392 -9.86 9.12 -4.60
N LEU A 393 -9.00 8.15 -4.83
CA LEU A 393 -7.83 7.86 -4.01
C LEU A 393 -6.56 8.38 -4.69
N GLY A 394 -5.85 9.29 -4.02
CA GLY A 394 -4.53 9.77 -4.43
C GLY A 394 -3.39 8.97 -3.78
N ARG A 395 -2.17 9.52 -3.82
CA ARG A 395 -0.94 8.87 -3.28
C ARG A 395 -1.00 8.47 -1.81
N GLN A 396 -1.74 9.22 -0.98
CA GLN A 396 -1.72 9.05 0.48
C GLN A 396 -3.11 8.84 1.07
N THR A 397 -4.12 9.48 0.50
CA THR A 397 -5.47 9.52 1.08
C THR A 397 -6.51 9.77 -0.01
N ARG A 398 -7.78 9.63 0.37
CA ARG A 398 -8.90 10.06 -0.48
C ARG A 398 -8.89 11.56 -0.64
N LEU A 399 -9.23 12.00 -1.84
CA LEU A 399 -9.18 13.40 -2.23
C LEU A 399 -10.60 13.97 -2.24
N ALA A 400 -10.72 15.25 -1.91
CA ALA A 400 -11.90 16.08 -2.19
C ALA A 400 -11.62 17.08 -3.34
N THR A 401 -10.39 17.08 -3.87
CA THR A 401 -9.94 18.00 -4.91
C THR A 401 -10.35 17.52 -6.30
N THR A 402 -10.37 18.45 -7.25
CA THR A 402 -10.55 18.21 -8.68
C THR A 402 -9.26 18.58 -9.41
N ASP A 403 -8.71 17.66 -10.19
CA ASP A 403 -7.63 17.99 -11.13
C ASP A 403 -8.25 18.40 -12.47
N LEU A 404 -7.90 19.56 -13.01
CA LEU A 404 -8.37 20.01 -14.32
C LEU A 404 -7.44 19.50 -15.43
N TYR A 405 -8.01 18.97 -16.51
CA TYR A 405 -7.30 18.56 -17.71
C TYR A 405 -7.83 19.32 -18.93
N ALA A 406 -6.93 19.72 -19.82
CA ALA A 406 -7.26 20.43 -21.05
C ALA A 406 -6.35 19.99 -22.20
N ASN A 407 -6.83 20.17 -23.44
CA ASN A 407 -6.07 19.92 -24.67
C ASN A 407 -5.43 21.18 -25.27
N THR A 408 -5.74 22.37 -24.75
CA THR A 408 -5.13 23.65 -25.16
C THR A 408 -4.48 24.34 -23.96
N ASN A 409 -3.41 25.09 -24.23
CA ASN A 409 -2.75 25.94 -23.25
C ASN A 409 -3.57 27.19 -22.90
N ASP A 410 -4.62 27.50 -23.67
CA ASP A 410 -5.49 28.66 -23.42
C ASP A 410 -6.36 28.48 -22.17
N VAL A 411 -6.57 27.23 -21.74
CA VAL A 411 -7.33 26.92 -20.52
C VAL A 411 -6.41 27.00 -19.31
N THR A 412 -6.53 28.07 -18.55
CA THR A 412 -5.75 28.31 -17.32
C THR A 412 -6.51 27.95 -16.04
N GLY A 413 -7.82 27.69 -16.14
CA GLY A 413 -8.69 27.36 -15.01
C GLY A 413 -10.04 26.79 -15.49
N PRO A 414 -10.87 26.29 -14.56
CA PRO A 414 -12.12 25.63 -14.92
C PRO A 414 -13.14 26.64 -15.45
N THR A 415 -13.84 26.30 -16.54
CA THR A 415 -14.89 27.15 -17.13
C THR A 415 -16.22 27.04 -16.38
N LEU A 416 -16.47 25.90 -15.73
CA LEU A 416 -17.62 25.65 -14.87
C LEU A 416 -17.16 25.39 -13.44
N PRO A 417 -17.98 25.69 -12.43
CA PRO A 417 -17.57 25.51 -11.05
C PRO A 417 -17.28 24.03 -10.77
N VAL A 418 -16.16 23.79 -10.10
CA VAL A 418 -15.81 22.49 -9.53
C VAL A 418 -16.56 22.29 -8.20
N PRO A 419 -16.74 21.04 -7.73
CA PRO A 419 -17.38 20.78 -6.45
C PRO A 419 -16.75 21.57 -5.30
N SER A 420 -17.59 22.14 -4.43
CA SER A 420 -17.12 22.89 -3.26
C SER A 420 -16.47 21.97 -2.23
N ARG A 421 -15.79 22.57 -1.24
CA ARG A 421 -15.23 21.82 -0.10
C ARG A 421 -16.29 21.16 0.79
N ASP A 422 -17.57 21.48 0.59
CA ASP A 422 -18.69 20.83 1.28
C ASP A 422 -18.94 19.42 0.76
N VAL A 423 -18.44 19.08 -0.44
CA VAL A 423 -18.44 17.71 -0.95
C VAL A 423 -17.27 16.96 -0.30
N PRO A 424 -17.52 16.04 0.66
CA PRO A 424 -16.44 15.33 1.35
C PRO A 424 -15.65 14.42 0.42
N ALA A 425 -14.39 14.16 0.83
CA ALA A 425 -13.50 13.24 0.16
C ALA A 425 -14.12 11.83 0.07
N ARG A 426 -14.22 11.30 -1.14
CA ARG A 426 -14.92 10.03 -1.44
C ARG A 426 -14.25 9.29 -2.59
N MET A 427 -14.61 8.03 -2.80
CA MET A 427 -14.22 7.24 -3.98
C MET A 427 -15.37 6.32 -4.39
N CYS A 428 -15.29 5.75 -5.59
CA CYS A 428 -16.32 4.84 -6.14
C CYS A 428 -17.73 5.47 -6.18
N HIS A 429 -17.77 6.79 -6.40
CA HIS A 429 -18.97 7.58 -6.70
C HIS A 429 -19.07 7.76 -8.22
N THR A 430 -20.21 8.22 -8.70
CA THR A 430 -20.40 8.55 -10.11
C THR A 430 -20.72 10.03 -10.27
N VAL A 431 -20.41 10.57 -11.45
CA VAL A 431 -20.88 11.87 -11.92
C VAL A 431 -21.49 11.66 -13.28
N THR A 432 -22.75 12.07 -13.44
CA THR A 432 -23.51 11.93 -14.69
C THR A 432 -23.78 13.30 -15.28
N GLN A 433 -23.29 13.54 -16.49
CA GLN A 433 -23.58 14.77 -17.23
C GLN A 433 -25.05 14.82 -17.63
N LEU A 434 -25.67 16.00 -17.51
CA LEU A 434 -27.03 16.33 -17.90
C LEU A 434 -27.00 17.41 -19.01
N SER A 435 -28.17 17.73 -19.57
CA SER A 435 -28.35 18.80 -20.55
C SER A 435 -27.98 20.17 -19.96
N GLY A 436 -27.54 21.08 -20.83
CA GLY A 436 -27.18 22.44 -20.43
C GLY A 436 -25.87 22.57 -19.63
N GLY A 437 -25.07 21.51 -19.55
CA GLY A 437 -23.81 21.51 -18.78
C GLY A 437 -23.99 21.19 -17.29
N ASP A 438 -25.21 20.91 -16.84
CA ASP A 438 -25.50 20.43 -15.50
C ASP A 438 -24.92 19.01 -15.29
N CYS A 439 -24.70 18.61 -14.04
CA CYS A 439 -24.28 17.24 -13.73
C CYS A 439 -24.68 16.82 -12.32
N LEU A 440 -24.92 15.52 -12.13
CA LEU A 440 -25.30 14.92 -10.85
C LEU A 440 -24.17 14.02 -10.31
N LEU A 441 -23.68 14.33 -9.11
CA LEU A 441 -22.79 13.47 -8.33
C LEU A 441 -23.62 12.57 -7.41
N VAL A 442 -23.35 11.25 -7.42
CA VAL A 442 -24.14 10.27 -6.68
C VAL A 442 -23.26 9.39 -5.77
N GLY A 443 -23.55 9.41 -4.48
CA GLY A 443 -23.08 8.43 -3.49
C GLY A 443 -21.55 8.30 -3.38
N GLY A 444 -21.07 7.05 -3.33
CA GLY A 444 -19.67 6.69 -3.13
C GLY A 444 -19.37 6.24 -1.71
N ARG A 445 -18.09 6.22 -1.33
CA ARG A 445 -17.67 5.83 0.02
C ARG A 445 -16.46 6.58 0.54
N ALA A 446 -16.40 6.73 1.87
CA ALA A 446 -15.19 7.10 2.60
C ALA A 446 -14.39 5.85 3.01
N SER A 447 -15.04 4.74 3.35
CA SER A 447 -14.39 3.45 3.57
C SER A 447 -15.36 2.34 3.15
N PRO A 448 -14.93 1.07 2.99
CA PRO A 448 -15.88 0.01 2.65
C PRO A 448 -17.05 -0.13 3.65
N ALA A 449 -16.85 0.31 4.91
CA ALA A 449 -17.90 0.37 5.95
C ALA A 449 -18.53 1.76 6.15
N ALA A 450 -18.25 2.72 5.26
CA ALA A 450 -18.78 4.08 5.33
C ALA A 450 -19.18 4.54 3.92
N GLY A 451 -20.25 3.93 3.41
CA GLY A 451 -20.93 4.35 2.19
C GLY A 451 -21.61 5.70 2.36
N LEU A 452 -21.84 6.38 1.25
CA LEU A 452 -22.44 7.70 1.17
C LEU A 452 -23.76 7.63 0.41
N LYS A 453 -24.77 8.34 0.95
CA LYS A 453 -26.10 8.48 0.32
C LYS A 453 -26.34 9.87 -0.25
N ASP A 454 -25.43 10.81 0.01
CA ASP A 454 -25.59 12.20 -0.41
C ASP A 454 -25.37 12.34 -1.92
N CYS A 455 -26.19 13.23 -2.51
CA CYS A 455 -26.15 13.55 -3.92
C CYS A 455 -26.00 15.07 -4.08
N TRP A 456 -25.26 15.48 -5.10
CA TRP A 456 -24.99 16.88 -5.37
C TRP A 456 -25.26 17.21 -6.83
N LEU A 457 -26.03 18.25 -7.08
CA LEU A 457 -26.37 18.73 -8.40
C LEU A 457 -25.57 20.00 -8.68
N ARG A 458 -24.86 20.03 -9.81
CA ARG A 458 -24.42 21.29 -10.42
C ARG A 458 -25.52 21.80 -11.32
N GLN A 459 -26.02 22.99 -11.01
CA GLN A 459 -27.00 23.70 -11.82
C GLN A 459 -26.48 25.08 -12.19
N GLY A 460 -26.21 25.29 -13.48
CA GLY A 460 -25.53 26.49 -13.96
C GLY A 460 -24.20 26.69 -13.24
N THR A 461 -24.05 27.80 -12.51
CA THR A 461 -22.81 28.18 -11.81
C THR A 461 -22.75 27.76 -10.34
N GLN A 462 -23.62 26.86 -9.87
CA GLN A 462 -23.64 26.46 -8.45
C GLN A 462 -23.77 24.95 -8.25
N TRP A 463 -23.04 24.44 -7.25
CA TRP A 463 -23.22 23.11 -6.68
C TRP A 463 -24.16 23.19 -5.47
N ARG A 464 -25.14 22.30 -5.40
CA ARG A 464 -26.09 22.23 -4.28
C ARG A 464 -26.36 20.77 -3.90
N PRO A 465 -26.58 20.47 -2.61
CA PRO A 465 -27.14 19.18 -2.21
C PRO A 465 -28.49 18.96 -2.89
N THR A 466 -28.78 17.73 -3.27
CA THR A 466 -30.10 17.30 -3.78
C THR A 466 -30.60 16.08 -3.00
N ASN A 467 -31.70 15.45 -3.42
CA ASN A 467 -32.29 14.30 -2.75
C ASN A 467 -31.25 13.20 -2.53
N ASN A 468 -31.11 12.78 -1.27
CA ASN A 468 -30.27 11.64 -0.92
C ASN A 468 -30.83 10.35 -1.53
N LEU A 469 -29.94 9.42 -1.84
CA LEU A 469 -30.30 8.04 -2.14
C LEU A 469 -31.07 7.42 -0.96
N PRO A 470 -32.02 6.50 -1.22
CA PRO A 470 -32.75 5.78 -0.16
C PRO A 470 -31.82 5.01 0.79
N VAL A 471 -30.74 4.45 0.25
CA VAL A 471 -29.70 3.70 0.97
C VAL A 471 -28.34 4.14 0.43
N GLU A 472 -27.34 4.24 1.29
CA GLU A 472 -25.99 4.55 0.89
C GLU A 472 -25.39 3.47 -0.01
N ARG A 473 -24.67 3.87 -1.07
CA ARG A 473 -24.08 2.90 -2.01
C ARG A 473 -22.83 3.43 -2.68
N PHE A 474 -21.91 2.52 -2.96
CA PHE A 474 -20.70 2.76 -3.75
C PHE A 474 -20.54 1.68 -4.83
N ARG A 475 -19.73 1.98 -5.86
CA ARG A 475 -19.58 1.12 -7.05
C ARG A 475 -20.92 0.74 -7.70
N HIS A 476 -21.91 1.61 -7.59
CA HIS A 476 -23.17 1.47 -8.32
C HIS A 476 -22.97 1.94 -9.76
N SER A 477 -23.75 1.40 -10.68
CA SER A 477 -23.68 1.75 -12.10
C SER A 477 -24.73 2.80 -12.41
N VAL A 478 -24.38 3.81 -13.20
CA VAL A 478 -25.23 4.96 -13.47
C VAL A 478 -25.21 5.33 -14.94
N ILE A 479 -26.38 5.66 -15.49
CA ILE A 479 -26.52 6.14 -16.86
C ILE A 479 -27.56 7.26 -16.95
N ARG A 480 -27.37 8.21 -17.88
CA ARG A 480 -28.39 9.19 -18.24
C ARG A 480 -29.40 8.52 -19.19
N VAL A 481 -30.68 8.75 -18.95
CA VAL A 481 -31.77 8.41 -19.88
C VAL A 481 -32.59 9.65 -20.18
N THR A 482 -33.17 9.72 -21.37
CA THR A 482 -33.93 10.90 -21.82
C THR A 482 -35.33 10.48 -22.22
N LEU A 483 -36.32 11.07 -21.57
CA LEU A 483 -37.75 10.93 -21.89
C LEU A 483 -38.26 12.29 -22.37
N SER A 484 -39.11 12.96 -21.58
CA SER A 484 -39.46 14.38 -21.76
C SER A 484 -38.38 15.35 -21.25
N SER A 485 -37.53 14.86 -20.36
CA SER A 485 -36.41 15.57 -19.72
C SER A 485 -35.28 14.57 -19.44
N ASP A 486 -34.18 15.03 -18.84
CA ASP A 486 -33.10 14.15 -18.40
C ASP A 486 -33.42 13.49 -17.07
N TYR A 487 -33.18 12.18 -17.03
CA TYR A 487 -33.26 11.36 -15.83
C TYR A 487 -31.93 10.63 -15.62
N VAL A 488 -31.68 10.21 -14.39
CA VAL A 488 -30.50 9.42 -14.04
C VAL A 488 -30.96 8.07 -13.48
N LEU A 489 -30.57 7.00 -14.17
CA LEU A 489 -30.89 5.62 -13.78
C LEU A 489 -29.68 5.00 -13.06
N VAL A 490 -29.91 4.45 -11.88
CA VAL A 490 -28.91 3.79 -11.03
C VAL A 490 -29.28 2.32 -10.83
N TYR A 491 -28.28 1.45 -10.95
CA TYR A 491 -28.41 0.02 -10.63
C TYR A 491 -27.33 -0.46 -9.67
N GLY A 492 -27.74 -1.32 -8.74
CA GLY A 492 -26.85 -2.08 -7.87
C GLY A 492 -25.98 -1.23 -6.94
N GLY A 493 -24.78 -1.73 -6.65
CA GLY A 493 -23.85 -1.15 -5.68
C GLY A 493 -23.80 -1.92 -4.36
N LYS A 494 -22.87 -1.54 -3.50
CA LYS A 494 -22.66 -2.15 -2.17
C LYS A 494 -22.88 -1.10 -1.07
N THR A 495 -23.52 -1.52 0.01
CA THR A 495 -23.83 -0.70 1.19
C THR A 495 -22.72 -0.81 2.26
N SER A 496 -22.82 -0.02 3.33
CA SER A 496 -21.80 0.01 4.40
C SER A 496 -21.73 -1.29 5.22
N ASN A 497 -22.84 -2.01 5.32
CA ASN A 497 -22.91 -3.30 6.02
C ASN A 497 -22.53 -4.49 5.11
N GLY A 498 -22.10 -4.22 3.87
CA GLY A 498 -21.69 -5.25 2.93
C GLY A 498 -22.81 -5.85 2.09
N THR A 499 -24.07 -5.42 2.26
CA THR A 499 -25.18 -5.86 1.41
C THR A 499 -24.94 -5.42 -0.04
N THR A 500 -25.05 -6.38 -0.95
CA THR A 500 -25.01 -6.13 -2.39
C THR A 500 -26.43 -5.89 -2.88
N LEU A 501 -26.63 -4.88 -3.74
CA LEU A 501 -27.96 -4.41 -4.15
C LEU A 501 -28.29 -4.86 -5.58
N ASP A 502 -29.57 -5.11 -5.84
CA ASP A 502 -30.21 -5.35 -7.16
C ASP A 502 -31.22 -4.25 -7.52
N THR A 503 -31.33 -3.21 -6.68
CA THR A 503 -32.34 -2.15 -6.83
C THR A 503 -32.05 -1.22 -8.01
N TRP A 504 -33.11 -0.89 -8.77
CA TRP A 504 -33.13 0.14 -9.80
C TRP A 504 -33.77 1.43 -9.25
N LEU A 505 -33.06 2.55 -9.37
CA LEU A 505 -33.54 3.87 -8.95
C LEU A 505 -33.49 4.85 -10.12
N LEU A 506 -34.53 5.65 -10.29
CA LEU A 506 -34.60 6.73 -11.27
C LEU A 506 -34.63 8.06 -10.54
N TRP A 507 -33.79 9.00 -10.94
CA TRP A 507 -33.80 10.37 -10.43
C TRP A 507 -34.27 11.34 -11.51
N SER A 508 -35.15 12.26 -11.11
CA SER A 508 -35.47 13.49 -11.86
C SER A 508 -35.21 14.71 -10.98
N LYS A 509 -35.05 15.88 -11.61
CA LYS A 509 -34.87 17.14 -10.89
C LYS A 509 -36.12 17.52 -10.08
N GLU A 510 -37.29 17.15 -10.57
CA GLU A 510 -38.59 17.48 -9.98
C GLU A 510 -38.99 16.54 -8.85
N ASP A 511 -38.79 15.22 -9.04
CA ASP A 511 -39.34 14.19 -8.15
C ASP A 511 -38.27 13.55 -7.24
N GLY A 512 -36.99 13.80 -7.51
CA GLY A 512 -35.89 13.13 -6.81
C GLY A 512 -35.84 11.63 -7.15
N TRP A 513 -35.38 10.82 -6.19
CA TRP A 513 -35.21 9.37 -6.37
C TRP A 513 -36.52 8.59 -6.19
N GLN A 514 -36.85 7.75 -7.17
CA GLN A 514 -37.93 6.78 -7.11
C GLN A 514 -37.42 5.37 -7.47
N THR A 515 -37.96 4.35 -6.81
CA THR A 515 -37.69 2.95 -7.17
C THR A 515 -38.43 2.60 -8.45
N VAL A 516 -37.76 1.90 -9.37
CA VAL A 516 -38.35 1.45 -10.63
C VAL A 516 -38.68 -0.05 -10.54
N GLU A 517 -39.92 -0.41 -10.80
CA GLU A 517 -40.34 -1.81 -10.88
C GLU A 517 -39.74 -2.49 -12.11
N THR A 518 -39.42 -3.78 -12.01
CA THR A 518 -38.91 -4.57 -13.15
C THR A 518 -39.96 -5.56 -13.64
N VAL A 519 -39.95 -5.84 -14.95
CA VAL A 519 -40.78 -6.88 -15.60
C VAL A 519 -39.89 -7.76 -16.49
N ASN A 520 -40.32 -9.00 -16.74
CA ASN A 520 -39.62 -10.00 -17.57
C ASN A 520 -38.27 -10.51 -17.03
N GLY A 521 -37.96 -10.28 -15.76
CA GLY A 521 -36.80 -10.84 -15.07
C GLY A 521 -36.19 -9.85 -14.08
N SER A 522 -35.12 -10.28 -13.40
CA SER A 522 -34.31 -9.39 -12.56
C SER A 522 -32.86 -9.88 -12.52
N PRO A 523 -31.90 -9.06 -12.97
CA PRO A 523 -30.49 -9.38 -12.79
C PRO A 523 -30.13 -9.44 -11.31
N SER A 524 -29.28 -10.40 -10.95
CA SER A 524 -28.86 -10.63 -9.57
C SER A 524 -28.11 -9.44 -8.97
N ALA A 525 -28.22 -9.29 -7.64
CA ALA A 525 -27.55 -8.22 -6.90
C ALA A 525 -26.04 -8.19 -7.16
N ARG A 526 -25.53 -7.02 -7.54
CA ARG A 526 -24.11 -6.83 -7.88
C ARG A 526 -23.63 -5.40 -7.69
N PHE A 527 -22.31 -5.24 -7.69
CA PHE A 527 -21.66 -3.92 -7.74
C PHE A 527 -20.48 -3.93 -8.72
N GLY A 528 -20.11 -2.74 -9.19
CA GLY A 528 -19.06 -2.55 -10.20
C GLY A 528 -19.42 -3.10 -11.58
N ALA A 529 -20.72 -3.18 -11.89
CA ALA A 529 -21.22 -3.68 -13.17
C ALA A 529 -21.08 -2.63 -14.29
N CYS A 530 -21.06 -3.11 -15.52
CA CYS A 530 -21.07 -2.27 -16.71
C CYS A 530 -22.51 -1.98 -17.12
N LEU A 531 -22.90 -0.70 -17.16
CA LEU A 531 -24.22 -0.22 -17.57
C LEU A 531 -24.05 0.82 -18.67
N ALA A 532 -24.73 0.63 -19.80
CA ALA A 532 -24.68 1.57 -20.93
C ALA A 532 -26.06 1.70 -21.59
N SER A 533 -26.29 2.86 -22.20
CA SER A 533 -27.45 3.16 -23.04
C SER A 533 -27.16 2.84 -24.51
N THR A 534 -28.07 2.15 -25.19
CA THR A 534 -28.03 1.95 -26.65
C THR A 534 -28.86 3.00 -27.40
N ASP A 535 -29.88 3.54 -26.73
CA ASP A 535 -30.68 4.67 -27.18
C ASP A 535 -31.12 5.51 -25.97
N ASN A 536 -32.10 6.42 -26.13
CA ASN A 536 -32.54 7.32 -25.07
C ASN A 536 -33.19 6.60 -23.87
N THR A 537 -33.77 5.42 -24.05
CA THR A 537 -34.54 4.71 -23.03
C THR A 537 -34.20 3.23 -22.89
N SER A 538 -33.26 2.72 -23.68
CA SER A 538 -32.86 1.31 -23.69
C SER A 538 -31.35 1.17 -23.56
N GLY A 539 -30.90 0.00 -23.12
CA GLY A 539 -29.48 -0.29 -22.99
C GLY A 539 -29.16 -1.69 -22.52
N ILE A 540 -27.94 -1.85 -22.00
CA ILE A 540 -27.35 -3.12 -21.61
C ILE A 540 -26.75 -3.07 -20.19
N LEU A 541 -26.70 -4.23 -19.54
CA LEU A 541 -26.11 -4.46 -18.22
C LEU A 541 -25.37 -5.81 -18.22
N PHE A 542 -24.12 -5.84 -17.77
CA PHE A 542 -23.35 -7.08 -17.63
C PHE A 542 -22.19 -6.91 -16.64
N GLY A 543 -21.58 -8.04 -16.25
CA GLY A 543 -20.44 -8.06 -15.33
C GLY A 543 -20.81 -7.59 -13.93
N GLY A 544 -19.83 -7.03 -13.22
CA GLY A 544 -19.90 -6.75 -11.79
C GLY A 544 -19.62 -8.00 -10.95
N ILE A 545 -19.58 -7.81 -9.64
CA ILE A 545 -19.31 -8.88 -8.67
C ILE A 545 -20.53 -9.09 -7.77
N GLY A 546 -20.88 -10.35 -7.54
CA GLY A 546 -22.01 -10.76 -6.70
C GLY A 546 -21.70 -10.69 -5.21
N ALA A 547 -22.70 -11.01 -4.38
CA ALA A 547 -22.57 -11.04 -2.93
C ALA A 547 -21.55 -12.07 -2.42
N ASP A 548 -21.28 -13.10 -3.20
CA ASP A 548 -20.33 -14.16 -2.86
C ASP A 548 -18.90 -13.89 -3.34
N GLY A 549 -18.63 -12.70 -3.89
CA GLY A 549 -17.30 -12.31 -4.31
C GLY A 549 -16.84 -12.94 -5.63
N THR A 550 -17.76 -13.40 -6.49
CA THR A 550 -17.45 -13.87 -7.85
C THR A 550 -18.00 -12.90 -8.90
N ILE A 551 -17.32 -12.82 -10.05
CA ILE A 551 -17.76 -11.98 -11.16
C ILE A 551 -18.97 -12.64 -11.81
N VAL A 552 -20.03 -11.86 -12.03
CA VAL A 552 -21.27 -12.38 -12.63
C VAL A 552 -21.13 -12.43 -14.15
N GLU A 553 -21.38 -13.61 -14.72
CA GLU A 553 -21.15 -13.92 -16.13
C GLU A 553 -22.45 -13.93 -16.97
N ASP A 554 -23.33 -12.96 -16.73
CA ASP A 554 -24.59 -12.79 -17.46
C ASP A 554 -24.61 -11.51 -18.31
N PHE A 555 -25.61 -11.43 -19.19
CA PHE A 555 -25.84 -10.30 -20.06
C PHE A 555 -27.31 -9.96 -20.15
N TRP A 556 -27.66 -8.72 -19.85
CA TRP A 556 -29.03 -8.24 -19.82
C TRP A 556 -29.22 -7.03 -20.74
N THR A 557 -30.38 -6.96 -21.36
CA THR A 557 -30.90 -5.71 -21.93
C THR A 557 -31.97 -5.12 -21.05
N TRP A 558 -32.06 -3.79 -21.06
CA TRP A 558 -33.06 -3.04 -20.31
C TRP A 558 -33.75 -2.01 -21.19
N LYS A 559 -35.05 -1.78 -20.94
CA LYS A 559 -35.84 -0.73 -21.58
C LYS A 559 -36.77 -0.06 -20.57
N LEU A 560 -36.63 1.25 -20.44
CA LEU A 560 -37.42 2.09 -19.54
C LEU A 560 -38.72 2.53 -20.22
N HIS A 561 -39.82 2.33 -19.52
CA HIS A 561 -41.17 2.69 -19.95
C HIS A 561 -41.86 3.57 -18.91
N GLN A 562 -42.70 4.49 -19.39
CA GLN A 562 -43.58 5.30 -18.55
C GLN A 562 -45.02 4.83 -18.70
N ARG A 563 -45.68 4.53 -17.58
CA ARG A 563 -47.11 4.15 -17.53
C ARG A 563 -48.00 5.38 -17.67
N SER A 564 -49.26 5.16 -18.03
CA SER A 564 -50.28 6.22 -18.13
C SER A 564 -50.54 6.97 -16.80
N ASN A 565 -50.24 6.35 -15.66
CA ASN A 565 -50.35 6.96 -14.33
C ASN A 565 -49.09 7.77 -13.92
N GLY A 566 -48.10 7.91 -14.81
CA GLY A 566 -46.85 8.63 -14.55
C GLY A 566 -45.72 7.81 -13.91
N SER A 567 -45.99 6.60 -13.41
CA SER A 567 -44.96 5.70 -12.85
C SER A 567 -44.09 5.06 -13.93
N TYR A 568 -42.89 4.62 -13.55
CA TYR A 568 -41.93 4.00 -14.48
C TYR A 568 -41.72 2.52 -14.18
N TYR A 569 -41.43 1.74 -15.21
CA TYR A 569 -40.97 0.36 -15.08
C TYR A 569 -39.87 0.04 -16.08
N LEU A 570 -39.03 -0.93 -15.73
CA LEU A 570 -37.98 -1.47 -16.60
C LEU A 570 -38.38 -2.84 -17.11
N GLU A 571 -38.39 -2.98 -18.42
CA GLU A 571 -38.45 -4.27 -19.09
C GLU A 571 -37.04 -4.82 -19.24
N LEU A 572 -36.80 -6.02 -18.72
CA LEU A 572 -35.49 -6.66 -18.69
C LEU A 572 -35.53 -7.98 -19.46
N HIS A 573 -34.50 -8.25 -20.26
CA HIS A 573 -34.38 -9.51 -21.01
C HIS A 573 -32.98 -10.09 -20.86
N ASP A 574 -32.90 -11.36 -20.49
CA ASP A 574 -31.66 -12.12 -20.41
C ASP A 574 -31.21 -12.56 -21.81
N GLY A 575 -30.07 -12.03 -22.25
CA GLY A 575 -29.45 -12.34 -23.55
C GLY A 575 -28.27 -13.29 -23.45
N THR A 576 -27.98 -13.84 -22.26
CA THR A 576 -26.72 -14.55 -21.94
C THR A 576 -26.46 -15.71 -22.89
N GLU A 577 -27.37 -16.68 -22.97
CA GLU A 577 -27.16 -17.87 -23.82
C GLU A 577 -27.03 -17.54 -25.30
N ARG A 578 -27.76 -16.51 -25.75
CA ARG A 578 -27.77 -16.08 -27.15
C ARG A 578 -26.44 -15.44 -27.51
N LEU A 579 -25.92 -14.57 -26.65
CA LEU A 579 -24.65 -13.91 -26.87
C LEU A 579 -23.46 -14.87 -26.75
N GLN A 580 -23.52 -15.81 -25.81
CA GLN A 580 -22.51 -16.86 -25.65
C GLN A 580 -22.40 -17.76 -26.89
N LYS A 581 -23.53 -18.08 -27.55
CA LYS A 581 -23.54 -18.84 -28.82
C LYS A 581 -23.07 -18.01 -30.01
N ALA A 582 -23.33 -16.70 -29.99
CA ALA A 582 -23.03 -15.81 -31.12
C ALA A 582 -21.60 -15.23 -31.10
N SER A 583 -20.96 -15.16 -29.93
CA SER A 583 -19.64 -14.54 -29.77
C SER A 583 -18.64 -15.49 -29.09
N PRO A 584 -17.61 -16.00 -29.79
CA PRO A 584 -16.62 -16.89 -29.18
C PRO A 584 -15.87 -16.24 -28.02
N THR A 585 -15.70 -14.92 -28.07
CA THR A 585 -14.99 -14.11 -27.08
C THR A 585 -15.85 -13.65 -25.90
N PHE A 586 -17.07 -14.21 -25.73
CA PHE A 586 -18.02 -13.82 -24.68
C PHE A 586 -17.42 -13.85 -23.26
N GLU A 587 -16.49 -14.76 -23.00
CA GLU A 587 -15.84 -14.88 -21.68
C GLU A 587 -15.01 -13.65 -21.26
N TYR A 588 -14.66 -12.76 -22.20
CA TYR A 588 -13.93 -11.51 -21.92
C TYR A 588 -14.85 -10.29 -21.70
N LEU A 589 -16.17 -10.47 -21.85
CA LEU A 589 -17.17 -9.40 -21.71
C LEU A 589 -17.43 -9.05 -20.25
N SER A 590 -17.61 -10.06 -19.40
CA SER A 590 -17.99 -9.88 -18.01
C SER A 590 -16.81 -9.37 -17.20
N ARG A 591 -16.88 -8.12 -16.73
CA ARG A 591 -15.81 -7.46 -15.98
C ARG A 591 -16.28 -6.83 -14.69
N PHE A 592 -15.38 -6.72 -13.73
CA PHE A 592 -15.53 -5.87 -12.55
C PHE A 592 -14.51 -4.72 -12.59
N GLY A 593 -14.98 -3.49 -12.31
CA GLY A 593 -14.13 -2.30 -12.28
C GLY A 593 -13.69 -1.77 -13.65
N ALA A 594 -14.28 -2.29 -14.73
CA ALA A 594 -14.09 -1.77 -16.09
C ALA A 594 -14.90 -0.48 -16.31
N THR A 595 -14.50 0.30 -17.31
CA THR A 595 -15.28 1.45 -17.79
C THR A 595 -15.85 1.18 -19.17
N LEU A 596 -17.00 1.81 -19.47
CA LEU A 596 -17.60 1.82 -20.80
C LEU A 596 -17.51 3.22 -21.38
N SER A 597 -17.08 3.33 -22.64
CA SER A 597 -17.06 4.59 -23.37
C SER A 597 -17.67 4.43 -24.76
N CYS A 598 -18.53 5.36 -25.15
CA CYS A 598 -19.15 5.36 -26.48
C CYS A 598 -18.12 5.75 -27.56
N SER A 599 -18.25 5.13 -28.73
CA SER A 599 -17.51 5.46 -29.95
C SER A 599 -18.44 5.34 -31.17
N SER A 600 -17.96 5.81 -32.33
CA SER A 600 -18.65 5.73 -33.62
C SER A 600 -18.85 4.29 -34.10
N ARG A 601 -18.04 3.35 -33.60
CA ARG A 601 -18.06 1.93 -33.96
C ARG A 601 -18.79 1.05 -32.95
N GLY A 602 -19.17 1.58 -31.79
CA GLY A 602 -19.81 0.82 -30.72
C GLY A 602 -19.37 1.27 -29.32
N LEU A 603 -19.48 0.38 -28.34
CA LEU A 603 -19.05 0.62 -26.96
C LEU A 603 -17.66 0.02 -26.73
N LEU A 604 -16.75 0.81 -26.18
CA LEU A 604 -15.42 0.35 -25.77
C LEU A 604 -15.49 -0.08 -24.29
N LEU A 605 -15.12 -1.32 -24.04
CA LEU A 605 -14.98 -1.93 -22.71
C LEU A 605 -13.50 -1.92 -22.32
N ILE A 606 -13.16 -1.22 -21.24
CA ILE A 606 -11.79 -0.83 -20.93
C ILE A 606 -11.39 -1.29 -19.52
N GLY A 607 -10.30 -2.04 -19.42
CA GLY A 607 -9.67 -2.44 -18.15
C GLY A 607 -10.53 -3.34 -17.28
N GLY A 608 -10.33 -3.25 -15.96
CA GLY A 608 -11.00 -4.08 -14.95
C GLY A 608 -10.35 -5.46 -14.76
N ILE A 609 -11.10 -6.38 -14.15
CA ILE A 609 -10.73 -7.80 -13.96
C ILE A 609 -11.81 -8.72 -14.56
N ILE A 610 -11.44 -9.93 -14.94
CA ILE A 610 -12.32 -10.95 -15.54
C ILE A 610 -12.39 -12.22 -14.67
N PRO A 611 -13.39 -13.10 -14.88
CA PRO A 611 -13.49 -14.35 -14.14
C PRO A 611 -12.24 -15.23 -14.31
N ARG A 612 -11.77 -15.83 -13.20
CA ARG A 612 -10.73 -16.88 -13.14
C ARG A 612 -9.32 -16.54 -13.64
N GLN A 613 -9.12 -15.43 -14.36
CA GLN A 613 -7.82 -14.99 -14.87
C GLN A 613 -7.66 -13.45 -14.89
N ILE A 614 -6.46 -12.96 -15.22
CA ILE A 614 -6.28 -11.53 -15.52
C ILE A 614 -6.78 -11.21 -16.93
N VAL A 615 -7.04 -9.94 -17.22
CA VAL A 615 -7.31 -9.47 -18.58
C VAL A 615 -6.04 -9.62 -19.42
N PRO A 616 -6.04 -10.40 -20.51
CA PRO A 616 -4.89 -10.50 -21.41
C PRO A 616 -4.58 -9.16 -22.10
N TYR A 617 -3.32 -8.97 -22.51
CA TYR A 617 -2.84 -7.75 -23.16
C TYR A 617 -3.70 -7.35 -24.36
N GLU A 618 -4.04 -8.31 -25.22
CA GLU A 618 -4.84 -8.11 -26.44
C GLU A 618 -6.29 -7.77 -26.12
N LYS A 619 -6.73 -8.01 -24.88
CA LYS A 619 -8.11 -7.80 -24.41
C LYS A 619 -8.23 -6.66 -23.41
N GLU A 620 -7.18 -5.87 -23.18
CA GLU A 620 -7.25 -4.69 -22.28
C GLU A 620 -8.41 -3.77 -22.68
N ILE A 621 -8.59 -3.59 -23.99
CA ILE A 621 -9.73 -2.89 -24.59
C ILE A 621 -10.44 -3.84 -25.56
N MET A 622 -11.76 -3.88 -25.43
CA MET A 622 -12.66 -4.63 -26.33
C MET A 622 -13.67 -3.67 -26.96
N LEU A 623 -14.06 -3.93 -28.20
CA LEU A 623 -15.12 -3.23 -28.90
C LEU A 623 -16.39 -4.10 -28.94
N LEU A 624 -17.46 -3.62 -28.33
CA LEU A 624 -18.81 -4.18 -28.43
C LEU A 624 -19.59 -3.41 -29.52
N ASN A 625 -19.82 -4.07 -30.64
CA ASN A 625 -20.60 -3.51 -31.75
C ASN A 625 -22.09 -3.54 -31.42
N THR A 626 -22.65 -2.38 -31.09
CA THR A 626 -24.04 -2.24 -30.67
C THR A 626 -25.04 -2.56 -31.78
N LYS A 627 -24.71 -2.33 -33.05
CA LYS A 627 -25.59 -2.68 -34.18
C LYS A 627 -25.68 -4.19 -34.35
N ALA A 628 -24.54 -4.86 -34.39
CA ALA A 628 -24.47 -6.32 -34.48
C ALA A 628 -25.13 -6.99 -33.26
N LEU A 629 -24.99 -6.37 -32.08
CA LEU A 629 -25.66 -6.83 -30.86
C LEU A 629 -27.19 -6.73 -30.95
N VAL A 630 -27.73 -5.58 -31.41
CA VAL A 630 -29.18 -5.40 -31.57
C VAL A 630 -29.75 -6.35 -32.63
N GLU A 631 -29.07 -6.51 -33.76
CA GLU A 631 -29.43 -7.51 -34.78
C GLU A 631 -29.43 -8.90 -34.17
N CYS A 632 -28.34 -9.26 -33.47
CA CYS A 632 -28.20 -10.54 -32.80
C CYS A 632 -29.34 -10.81 -31.84
N LEU A 633 -29.87 -9.82 -31.10
CA LEU A 633 -30.93 -9.99 -30.10
C LEU A 633 -32.35 -9.94 -30.67
N THR A 634 -32.56 -9.36 -31.84
CA THR A 634 -33.90 -9.14 -32.42
C THR A 634 -34.26 -10.11 -33.56
N SER A 635 -33.29 -10.70 -34.27
CA SER A 635 -33.56 -11.54 -35.46
C SER A 635 -33.79 -13.02 -35.14
N ASP A 636 -34.89 -13.63 -35.59
CA ASP A 636 -35.14 -15.08 -35.43
C ASP A 636 -34.18 -15.98 -36.27
N CYS A 637 -33.49 -15.40 -37.26
CA CYS A 637 -32.51 -16.10 -38.08
C CYS A 637 -31.11 -15.97 -37.50
N ALA A 638 -30.50 -17.10 -37.12
CA ALA A 638 -29.09 -17.22 -36.72
C ALA A 638 -28.12 -17.10 -37.91
N SER A 639 -28.35 -16.17 -38.85
CA SER A 639 -27.55 -16.01 -40.06
C SER A 639 -26.82 -14.67 -40.07
N GLN A 640 -25.49 -14.77 -39.91
CA GLN A 640 -24.45 -13.76 -40.20
C GLN A 640 -24.65 -12.37 -39.59
N SER A 641 -24.54 -12.26 -38.26
CA SER A 641 -24.26 -10.97 -37.62
C SER A 641 -22.75 -10.78 -37.56
N GLY A 642 -22.25 -9.59 -37.92
CA GLY A 642 -20.82 -9.25 -37.84
C GLY A 642 -20.25 -9.43 -36.43
N ASN A 643 -18.94 -9.27 -36.27
CA ASN A 643 -18.26 -9.48 -34.98
C ASN A 643 -18.88 -8.60 -33.90
N ILE A 644 -19.62 -9.23 -32.97
CA ILE A 644 -20.31 -8.53 -31.88
C ILE A 644 -19.30 -7.98 -30.88
N LEU A 645 -18.29 -8.79 -30.55
CA LEU A 645 -17.21 -8.42 -29.64
C LEU A 645 -15.86 -8.65 -30.34
N SER A 646 -15.02 -7.62 -30.40
CA SER A 646 -13.73 -7.64 -31.08
C SER A 646 -12.62 -7.13 -30.17
N ALA A 647 -11.42 -7.72 -30.26
CA ALA A 647 -10.25 -7.27 -29.52
C ALA A 647 -9.70 -5.96 -30.11
N VAL A 648 -9.41 -4.99 -29.26
CA VAL A 648 -8.71 -3.74 -29.61
C VAL A 648 -7.30 -3.73 -29.02
N GLY A 649 -7.10 -4.36 -27.86
CA GLY A 649 -5.85 -4.35 -27.13
C GLY A 649 -5.43 -2.93 -26.72
N LEU A 650 -4.15 -2.62 -26.83
CA LEU A 650 -3.65 -1.25 -26.67
C LEU A 650 -3.50 -0.51 -28.02
N GLY A 651 -4.13 -1.01 -29.08
CA GLY A 651 -4.02 -0.47 -30.44
C GLY A 651 -2.71 -0.85 -31.14
N LEU A 652 -2.62 -0.46 -32.42
CA LEU A 652 -1.49 -0.77 -33.30
C LEU A 652 -0.20 -0.10 -32.82
N ASP A 653 0.92 -0.83 -32.88
CA ASP A 653 2.29 -0.34 -32.63
C ASP A 653 2.48 0.40 -31.29
N PHE A 654 1.73 0.01 -30.24
CA PHE A 654 1.89 0.61 -28.93
C PHE A 654 3.29 0.36 -28.34
N GLY A 655 4.11 1.40 -28.30
CA GLY A 655 5.51 1.35 -27.84
C GLY A 655 5.76 1.82 -26.40
N GLY A 656 4.71 2.04 -25.60
CA GLY A 656 4.80 2.52 -24.22
C GLY A 656 4.74 1.40 -23.16
N PRO A 657 4.89 1.73 -21.86
CA PRO A 657 4.59 0.80 -20.78
C PRO A 657 3.10 0.45 -20.74
N ARG A 658 2.76 -0.82 -20.51
CA ARG A 658 1.36 -1.25 -20.33
C ARG A 658 0.70 -0.49 -19.15
N PRO A 659 -0.46 0.16 -19.35
CA PRO A 659 -1.18 0.81 -18.27
C PRO A 659 -1.80 -0.22 -17.32
N LEU A 660 -1.97 0.14 -16.04
CA LEU A 660 -2.75 -0.64 -15.08
C LEU A 660 -4.12 0.00 -14.90
N LEU A 661 -5.11 -0.52 -15.64
CA LEU A 661 -6.45 0.06 -15.76
C LEU A 661 -7.36 -0.36 -14.60
N VAL A 662 -6.90 -0.15 -13.36
CA VAL A 662 -7.66 -0.38 -12.12
C VAL A 662 -8.09 0.95 -11.51
N GLY A 663 -9.40 1.20 -11.43
CA GLY A 663 -9.95 2.47 -10.94
C GLY A 663 -9.63 3.66 -11.84
N HIS A 664 -9.28 3.42 -13.10
CA HIS A 664 -9.11 4.46 -14.12
C HIS A 664 -10.45 5.13 -14.44
N ALA A 665 -10.41 6.29 -15.09
CA ALA A 665 -11.57 6.91 -15.71
C ALA A 665 -11.41 6.92 -17.23
N ALA A 666 -12.52 6.80 -17.96
CA ALA A 666 -12.57 6.92 -19.41
C ALA A 666 -13.60 7.98 -19.82
N TYR A 667 -13.30 8.73 -20.88
CA TYR A 667 -14.15 9.79 -21.40
C TYR A 667 -14.16 9.81 -22.92
N ALA A 668 -15.34 9.74 -23.53
CA ALA A 668 -15.50 10.00 -24.96
C ALA A 668 -15.40 11.51 -25.21
N ILE A 669 -14.29 11.96 -25.79
CA ILE A 669 -14.10 13.36 -26.21
C ILE A 669 -15.01 13.64 -27.41
N ASP A 670 -14.98 12.73 -28.38
CA ASP A 670 -15.82 12.71 -29.56
C ASP A 670 -16.03 11.25 -30.00
N PRO A 671 -16.87 10.97 -31.01
CA PRO A 671 -17.15 9.60 -31.43
C PRO A 671 -15.91 8.77 -31.82
N ASN A 672 -14.78 9.37 -32.16
CA ASN A 672 -13.56 8.68 -32.59
C ASN A 672 -12.41 8.78 -31.58
N GLN A 673 -12.62 9.42 -30.42
CA GLN A 673 -11.56 9.69 -29.44
C GLN A 673 -12.02 9.41 -28.01
N VAL A 674 -11.30 8.54 -27.32
CA VAL A 674 -11.52 8.22 -25.90
C VAL A 674 -10.26 8.49 -25.11
N LEU A 675 -10.39 9.30 -24.06
CA LEU A 675 -9.30 9.61 -23.14
C LEU A 675 -9.39 8.75 -21.88
N LEU A 676 -8.26 8.16 -21.49
CA LEU A 676 -8.09 7.39 -20.27
C LEU A 676 -7.18 8.13 -19.29
N LEU A 677 -7.58 8.13 -18.02
CA LEU A 677 -6.91 8.88 -16.97
C LEU A 677 -6.77 8.06 -15.69
N GLY A 678 -5.60 8.18 -15.09
CA GLY A 678 -5.30 7.61 -13.79
C GLY A 678 -5.39 6.08 -13.76
N GLY A 679 -5.65 5.56 -12.58
CA GLY A 679 -5.61 4.13 -12.30
C GLY A 679 -4.28 3.66 -11.68
N GLY A 680 -4.32 2.47 -11.11
CA GLY A 680 -3.17 1.85 -10.45
C GLY A 680 -3.56 0.96 -9.26
N ALA A 681 -2.58 0.27 -8.67
CA ALA A 681 -2.76 -0.66 -7.56
C ALA A 681 -1.64 -0.52 -6.52
N VAL A 682 -1.88 -0.91 -5.26
CA VAL A 682 -0.79 -1.10 -4.28
C VAL A 682 -0.09 -2.45 -4.44
N CYS A 683 -0.51 -3.25 -5.43
CA CYS A 683 0.07 -4.52 -5.86
C CYS A 683 0.39 -5.44 -4.66
N PHE A 684 -0.61 -5.72 -3.84
CA PHE A 684 -0.48 -6.60 -2.67
C PHE A 684 0.65 -6.17 -1.70
N SER A 685 0.85 -4.85 -1.55
CA SER A 685 1.92 -4.24 -0.76
C SER A 685 3.36 -4.49 -1.25
N PHE A 686 3.54 -5.05 -2.46
CA PHE A 686 4.87 -5.13 -3.08
C PHE A 686 5.40 -3.74 -3.44
N GLY A 687 4.51 -2.83 -3.80
CA GLY A 687 4.77 -1.43 -4.14
C GLY A 687 3.57 -0.83 -4.86
N THR A 688 3.42 0.49 -4.85
CA THR A 688 2.33 1.14 -5.60
C THR A 688 2.74 1.36 -7.04
N PHE A 689 1.93 0.85 -7.98
CA PHE A 689 2.01 1.16 -9.40
C PHE A 689 0.94 2.20 -9.75
N TRP A 690 1.32 3.23 -10.51
CA TRP A 690 0.42 4.24 -11.05
C TRP A 690 0.48 4.22 -12.56
N THR A 691 -0.68 4.32 -13.20
CA THR A 691 -0.77 4.62 -14.63
C THR A 691 -0.53 6.11 -14.80
N GLU A 692 0.70 6.47 -15.15
CA GLU A 692 1.11 7.87 -15.29
C GLU A 692 0.58 8.47 -16.60
N GLY A 693 0.25 9.76 -16.53
CA GLY A 693 -0.08 10.57 -17.71
C GLY A 693 -1.49 10.41 -18.25
N THR A 694 -1.68 10.88 -19.48
CA THR A 694 -2.95 10.85 -20.22
C THR A 694 -2.82 9.92 -21.41
N TRP A 695 -3.91 9.26 -21.77
CA TRP A 695 -3.90 8.18 -22.75
C TRP A 695 -5.05 8.35 -23.72
N LEU A 696 -4.75 8.74 -24.95
CA LEU A 696 -5.77 9.02 -25.97
C LEU A 696 -5.87 7.83 -26.92
N LEU A 697 -6.97 7.08 -26.84
CA LEU A 697 -7.34 6.07 -27.82
C LEU A 697 -8.08 6.77 -28.97
N LYS A 698 -7.63 6.54 -30.21
CA LYS A 698 -8.23 7.13 -31.41
C LYS A 698 -8.23 6.15 -32.58
N ASN A 699 -8.97 6.45 -33.63
CA ASN A 699 -8.90 5.70 -34.89
C ASN A 699 -7.57 5.96 -35.63
N THR A 700 -7.01 4.95 -36.29
CA THR A 700 -5.74 5.06 -37.03
C THR A 700 -5.77 6.05 -38.20
N ASP A 701 -6.96 6.34 -38.74
CA ASP A 701 -7.15 7.33 -39.81
C ASP A 701 -6.91 8.80 -39.35
N THR A 702 -6.69 9.03 -38.06
CA THR A 702 -6.52 10.38 -37.48
C THR A 702 -5.07 10.67 -37.10
N ALA A 703 -4.46 11.68 -37.70
CA ALA A 703 -3.07 12.09 -37.44
C ALA A 703 -2.86 12.87 -36.12
N LEU A 704 -3.88 12.99 -35.27
CA LEU A 704 -3.86 13.83 -34.07
C LEU A 704 -2.98 13.26 -32.95
N GLU A 705 -2.03 14.04 -32.42
CA GLU A 705 -1.28 13.63 -31.24
C GLU A 705 -2.12 13.79 -29.96
N ASN A 706 -1.68 13.17 -28.86
CA ASN A 706 -2.31 13.37 -27.56
C ASN A 706 -1.85 14.71 -26.97
N GLU A 707 -2.69 15.74 -27.09
CA GLU A 707 -2.41 17.07 -26.55
C GLU A 707 -2.87 17.24 -25.10
N TRP A 708 -3.68 16.33 -24.56
CA TRP A 708 -4.28 16.44 -23.24
C TRP A 708 -3.23 16.44 -22.12
N GLY A 709 -3.27 17.45 -21.28
CA GLY A 709 -2.42 17.60 -20.11
C GLY A 709 -3.20 18.12 -18.91
N ARG A 710 -2.65 17.90 -17.72
CA ARG A 710 -3.18 18.54 -16.51
C ARG A 710 -2.87 20.04 -16.56
N VAL A 711 -3.87 20.88 -16.35
CA VAL A 711 -3.67 22.33 -16.24
C VAL A 711 -2.89 22.61 -14.96
N SER A 712 -1.77 23.32 -15.07
CA SER A 712 -1.00 23.73 -13.89
C SER A 712 -1.76 24.86 -13.20
N GLU A 713 -1.96 24.76 -11.89
CA GLU A 713 -2.47 25.91 -11.11
C GLU A 713 -1.52 27.09 -11.33
N VAL A 714 -1.94 28.07 -12.13
CA VAL A 714 -1.35 29.40 -12.06
C VAL A 714 -1.79 29.91 -10.70
N ALA A 715 -0.85 30.02 -9.76
CA ALA A 715 -1.09 30.63 -8.47
C ALA A 715 -1.36 32.13 -8.67
N GLU A 716 -2.57 32.48 -9.07
CA GLU A 716 -3.08 33.82 -8.83
C GLU A 716 -3.54 33.91 -7.37
N PRO A 717 -3.17 34.97 -6.64
CA PRO A 717 -3.64 35.18 -5.28
C PRO A 717 -5.15 35.45 -5.34
N LEU A 718 -5.96 34.43 -5.05
CA LEU A 718 -7.39 34.62 -4.84
C LEU A 718 -7.57 35.56 -3.64
N LYS A 719 -7.96 36.81 -3.93
CA LYS A 719 -8.58 37.71 -2.96
C LYS A 719 -9.79 36.97 -2.38
N ALA A 720 -9.70 36.63 -1.10
CA ALA A 720 -10.84 36.12 -0.37
C ALA A 720 -11.90 37.23 -0.28
N GLU A 721 -13.07 37.01 -0.87
CA GLU A 721 -14.28 37.70 -0.46
C GLU A 721 -14.64 37.19 0.94
N GLU A 722 -14.51 38.08 1.92
CA GLU A 722 -14.91 37.82 3.30
C GLU A 722 -16.44 37.74 3.41
N PRO A 723 -16.99 36.79 4.20
CA PRO A 723 -18.39 36.85 4.59
C PRO A 723 -18.58 38.02 5.57
N SER A 724 -19.54 38.88 5.25
CA SER A 724 -19.98 39.99 6.08
C SER A 724 -20.47 39.49 7.45
N VAL A 725 -19.62 39.61 8.46
CA VAL A 725 -20.00 39.56 9.87
C VAL A 725 -19.86 40.98 10.41
N GLU A 726 -20.95 41.52 10.95
CA GLU A 726 -20.96 42.86 11.53
C GLU A 726 -19.86 43.01 12.60
N PRO A 727 -19.16 44.17 12.63
CA PRO A 727 -18.03 44.37 13.51
C PRO A 727 -18.52 44.57 14.93
N SER A 728 -18.35 43.56 15.78
CA SER A 728 -18.19 43.82 17.20
C SER A 728 -16.77 44.35 17.40
N ASN A 729 -16.68 45.61 17.82
CA ASN A 729 -15.43 46.30 18.13
C ASN A 729 -14.52 45.44 19.01
N VAL A 730 -13.47 44.87 18.43
CA VAL A 730 -12.32 44.37 19.15
C VAL A 730 -11.08 44.84 18.40
N ASP A 731 -10.22 45.53 19.14
CA ASP A 731 -9.08 46.32 18.70
C ASP A 731 -8.23 45.69 17.58
N GLN A 732 -7.89 46.53 16.60
CA GLN A 732 -6.72 46.34 15.74
C GLN A 732 -5.46 46.33 16.61
N GLN A 733 -5.01 45.15 17.05
CA GLN A 733 -3.67 44.99 17.61
C GLN A 733 -2.66 44.66 16.51
N SER A 734 -1.74 45.61 16.35
CA SER A 734 -0.49 45.61 15.58
C SER A 734 0.18 44.24 15.38
N THR A 735 0.69 44.01 14.16
CA THR A 735 1.76 43.04 13.87
C THR A 735 2.96 43.31 14.78
N LYS A 736 3.21 42.43 15.77
CA LYS A 736 4.43 42.51 16.58
C LYS A 736 5.64 42.15 15.71
N GLY A 737 6.68 43.00 15.74
CA GLY A 737 7.95 42.73 15.07
C GLY A 737 8.66 41.47 15.62
N VAL A 738 9.62 40.94 14.86
CA VAL A 738 10.41 39.76 15.25
C VAL A 738 11.26 40.09 16.47
N THR A 739 11.14 39.29 17.53
CA THR A 739 11.83 39.55 18.80
C THR A 739 13.21 38.90 18.81
N PRO A 740 14.32 39.64 18.99
CA PRO A 740 15.64 39.02 19.08
C PRO A 740 15.75 38.14 20.32
N ILE A 741 16.34 36.95 20.17
CA ILE A 741 16.62 36.03 21.28
C ILE A 741 17.72 36.63 22.17
N PRO A 742 17.52 36.68 23.50
CA PRO A 742 18.48 37.27 24.42
C PRO A 742 19.79 36.50 24.44
N ARG A 743 20.89 37.23 24.59
CA ARG A 743 22.25 36.69 24.70
C ARG A 743 22.71 36.76 26.16
N VAL A 744 23.23 35.66 26.68
CA VAL A 744 23.59 35.48 28.10
C VAL A 744 24.94 34.78 28.25
N LYS A 745 25.54 34.89 29.43
CA LYS A 745 26.71 34.08 29.83
C LYS A 745 26.29 33.08 30.89
N VAL A 746 26.79 31.85 30.77
CA VAL A 746 26.49 30.75 31.70
C VAL A 746 27.79 30.16 32.22
N GLU A 747 28.12 30.50 33.45
CA GLU A 747 29.36 30.09 34.14
C GLU A 747 29.13 28.91 35.09
N THR A 748 27.89 28.70 35.56
CA THR A 748 27.55 27.65 36.53
C THR A 748 26.37 26.80 36.09
N ALA A 749 26.31 25.55 36.57
CA ALA A 749 25.19 24.64 36.29
C ALA A 749 23.84 25.16 36.81
N ALA A 750 23.84 25.93 37.91
CA ALA A 750 22.64 26.56 38.45
C ALA A 750 22.05 27.61 37.50
N GLN A 751 22.90 28.39 36.80
CA GLN A 751 22.44 29.36 35.79
C GLN A 751 21.82 28.64 34.58
N PHE A 752 22.40 27.53 34.13
CA PHE A 752 21.79 26.73 33.06
C PHE A 752 20.47 26.10 33.50
N GLN A 753 20.39 25.61 34.74
CA GLN A 753 19.16 25.08 35.31
C GLN A 753 18.04 26.13 35.32
N GLN A 754 18.36 27.39 35.63
CA GLN A 754 17.40 28.49 35.60
C GLN A 754 16.86 28.72 34.17
N ILE A 755 17.72 28.65 33.15
CA ILE A 755 17.31 28.75 31.74
C ILE A 755 16.35 27.61 31.36
N LEU A 756 16.61 26.38 31.83
CA LEU A 756 15.72 25.24 31.60
C LEU A 756 14.34 25.44 32.22
N VAL A 757 14.29 26.01 33.44
CA VAL A 757 13.05 26.31 34.15
C VAL A 757 12.26 27.42 33.45
N GLU A 758 12.94 28.44 32.92
CA GLU A 758 12.30 29.53 32.18
C GLU A 758 11.71 29.09 30.83
N GLY A 759 12.26 28.03 30.22
CA GLY A 759 11.69 27.40 29.03
C GLY A 759 11.67 28.28 27.78
N LYS A 760 12.53 29.30 27.73
CA LYS A 760 12.68 30.24 26.61
C LYS A 760 14.04 30.06 25.92
N PRO A 761 14.11 30.26 24.59
CA PRO A 761 15.38 30.17 23.89
C PRO A 761 16.30 31.32 24.32
N VAL A 762 17.58 31.00 24.46
CA VAL A 762 18.66 31.95 24.76
C VAL A 762 19.91 31.59 23.97
N ILE A 763 20.70 32.59 23.58
CA ILE A 763 22.03 32.38 23.02
C ILE A 763 23.04 32.54 24.15
N ILE A 764 23.83 31.50 24.38
CA ILE A 764 24.86 31.46 25.42
C ILE A 764 26.21 31.73 24.75
N GLU A 765 26.89 32.77 25.21
CA GLU A 765 28.16 33.24 24.66
C GLU A 765 29.35 32.93 25.57
N GLY A 766 30.54 32.81 24.98
CA GLY A 766 31.80 32.68 25.72
C GLY A 766 31.98 31.33 26.41
N SER A 767 31.21 30.31 26.04
CA SER A 767 31.40 28.95 26.52
C SER A 767 32.58 28.27 25.80
N ASP A 768 33.38 27.51 26.55
CA ASP A 768 34.46 26.70 25.98
C ASP A 768 33.90 25.42 25.35
N LEU A 769 33.78 25.42 24.03
CA LEU A 769 33.34 24.26 23.23
C LEU A 769 34.49 23.29 22.88
N GLY A 770 35.71 23.57 23.33
CA GLY A 770 36.92 22.83 22.99
C GLY A 770 37.60 23.30 21.69
N PRO A 771 38.69 22.62 21.29
CA PRO A 771 39.48 22.95 20.10
C PRO A 771 38.69 22.96 18.78
N CYS A 772 37.53 22.30 18.72
CA CYS A 772 36.70 22.21 17.51
C CYS A 772 36.41 23.57 16.86
N THR A 773 36.25 24.62 17.65
CA THR A 773 35.98 25.96 17.12
C THR A 773 37.14 26.47 16.28
N GLU A 774 38.39 26.10 16.58
CA GLU A 774 39.60 26.49 15.86
C GLU A 774 40.08 25.45 14.85
N HIS A 775 39.91 24.16 15.15
CA HIS A 775 40.48 23.06 14.38
C HIS A 775 39.58 22.62 13.22
N TRP A 776 38.25 22.68 13.34
CA TRP A 776 37.33 22.13 12.33
C TRP A 776 37.28 23.00 11.08
N THR A 777 38.36 23.03 10.30
CA THR A 777 38.41 23.50 8.92
C THR A 777 37.90 22.41 7.97
N LYS A 778 37.67 22.75 6.71
CA LYS A 778 37.29 21.78 5.68
C LYS A 778 38.29 20.64 5.60
N GLU A 779 39.58 20.97 5.54
CA GLU A 779 40.69 20.02 5.40
C GLU A 779 40.79 19.13 6.64
N TYR A 780 40.76 19.73 7.83
CA TYR A 780 40.83 18.97 9.09
C TYR A 780 39.67 17.99 9.22
N LEU A 781 38.43 18.41 8.95
CA LEU A 781 37.27 17.53 9.03
C LEU A 781 37.39 16.38 8.02
N ALA A 782 37.80 16.67 6.79
CA ALA A 782 37.98 15.67 5.75
C ALA A 782 38.98 14.57 6.16
N ASP A 783 40.07 14.96 6.82
CA ASP A 783 41.12 14.04 7.27
C ASP A 783 40.72 13.30 8.55
N ALA A 784 40.18 14.02 9.55
CA ALA A 784 39.80 13.44 10.84
C ALA A 784 38.64 12.45 10.72
N VAL A 785 37.66 12.73 9.87
CA VAL A 785 36.52 11.82 9.61
C VAL A 785 36.89 10.70 8.63
N GLY A 786 37.84 10.95 7.73
CA GLY A 786 38.21 10.09 6.61
C GLY A 786 37.46 10.49 5.34
N ARG A 787 38.21 10.83 4.28
CA ARG A 787 37.64 11.33 3.03
C ARG A 787 36.72 10.32 2.35
N ASP A 788 37.06 9.04 2.40
CA ASP A 788 36.34 7.91 1.80
C ASP A 788 35.15 7.43 2.63
N ARG A 789 35.00 7.90 3.87
CA ARG A 789 33.91 7.52 4.76
C ARG A 789 32.57 7.86 4.11
N LYS A 790 31.66 6.89 4.05
CA LYS A 790 30.32 7.09 3.51
C LYS A 790 29.40 7.79 4.52
N VAL A 791 28.72 8.83 4.09
CA VAL A 791 27.70 9.57 4.84
C VAL A 791 26.43 9.74 4.02
N VAL A 792 25.28 9.85 4.68
CA VAL A 792 24.00 10.13 4.02
C VAL A 792 23.68 11.60 4.17
N VAL A 793 23.51 12.31 3.05
CA VAL A 793 23.25 13.74 3.00
C VAL A 793 21.88 14.01 2.36
N HIS A 794 21.26 15.11 2.75
CA HIS A 794 20.09 15.65 2.08
C HIS A 794 20.60 16.51 0.92
N ASP A 795 20.31 16.12 -0.31
CA ASP A 795 20.70 16.85 -1.53
C ASP A 795 19.47 17.56 -2.10
N ALA A 796 19.45 18.90 -2.02
CA ALA A 796 18.28 19.73 -2.27
C ALA A 796 18.30 20.39 -3.66
N GLN A 797 17.14 20.39 -4.32
CA GLN A 797 16.96 21.01 -5.64
C GLN A 797 16.72 22.52 -5.54
N SER A 798 16.21 23.00 -4.40
CA SER A 798 15.96 24.43 -4.11
C SER A 798 16.73 24.88 -2.87
N ASP A 799 16.77 26.21 -2.65
CA ASP A 799 17.36 26.87 -1.49
C ASP A 799 16.57 26.63 -0.17
N HIS A 800 15.37 26.06 -0.25
CA HIS A 800 14.57 25.62 0.88
C HIS A 800 14.21 24.13 0.75
N MET A 801 14.38 23.34 1.81
CA MET A 801 13.95 21.94 1.85
C MET A 801 12.53 21.81 2.41
N SER A 802 11.68 21.01 1.75
CA SER A 802 10.30 20.76 2.15
C SER A 802 9.91 19.29 1.97
N PHE A 803 9.39 18.67 3.02
CA PHE A 803 8.81 17.32 2.97
C PHE A 803 7.52 17.26 2.14
N GLN A 804 6.82 18.38 1.99
CA GLN A 804 5.61 18.47 1.18
C GLN A 804 5.95 18.53 -0.31
N ALA A 805 6.89 19.40 -0.69
CA ALA A 805 7.34 19.52 -2.07
C ALA A 805 8.25 18.35 -2.51
N LYS A 806 8.85 17.62 -1.55
CA LYS A 806 9.81 16.53 -1.77
C LYS A 806 10.98 16.96 -2.67
N ASN A 807 11.46 18.17 -2.44
CA ASN A 807 12.49 18.83 -3.24
C ASN A 807 13.93 18.50 -2.80
N PHE A 808 14.12 17.42 -2.05
CA PHE A 808 15.44 16.90 -1.69
C PHE A 808 15.43 15.37 -1.67
N SER A 809 16.61 14.79 -1.82
CA SER A 809 16.81 13.33 -1.79
C SER A 809 17.88 12.95 -0.76
N TYR A 810 17.84 11.70 -0.28
CA TYR A 810 18.89 11.15 0.59
C TYR A 810 19.94 10.49 -0.29
N THR A 811 21.17 11.00 -0.26
CA THR A 811 22.27 10.51 -1.11
C THR A 811 23.42 10.05 -0.24
N THR A 812 23.91 8.83 -0.49
CA THR A 812 25.13 8.34 0.14
C THR A 812 26.34 8.86 -0.63
N LYS A 813 27.20 9.63 0.03
CA LYS A 813 28.42 10.20 -0.56
C LYS A 813 29.64 9.90 0.30
N GLU A 814 30.82 9.99 -0.30
CA GLU A 814 32.08 10.06 0.43
C GLU A 814 32.16 11.42 1.14
N PHE A 815 32.60 11.42 2.40
CA PHE A 815 32.61 12.60 3.25
C PHE A 815 33.47 13.72 2.66
N GLY A 816 34.62 13.38 2.06
CA GLY A 816 35.49 14.33 1.38
C GLY A 816 34.80 15.01 0.19
N SER A 817 34.16 14.22 -0.68
CA SER A 817 33.41 14.74 -1.85
C SER A 817 32.24 15.63 -1.42
N PHE A 818 31.50 15.22 -0.38
CA PHE A 818 30.44 16.04 0.21
C PHE A 818 30.98 17.39 0.71
N LEU A 819 32.11 17.40 1.44
CA LEU A 819 32.72 18.64 1.92
C LEU A 819 33.18 19.53 0.77
N ASP A 820 33.76 18.96 -0.28
CA ASP A 820 34.18 19.71 -1.47
C ASP A 820 32.98 20.38 -2.16
N GLU A 821 31.91 19.62 -2.39
CA GLU A 821 30.70 20.11 -3.04
C GLU A 821 29.98 21.19 -2.23
N VAL A 822 29.85 21.01 -0.91
CA VAL A 822 29.17 21.98 -0.04
C VAL A 822 29.95 23.29 0.05
N HIS A 823 31.28 23.25 0.11
CA HIS A 823 32.11 24.46 0.06
C HIS A 823 32.14 25.11 -1.32
N ALA A 824 31.81 24.38 -2.38
CA ALA A 824 31.60 24.91 -3.72
C ALA A 824 30.18 25.50 -3.94
N GLY A 825 29.34 25.56 -2.91
CA GLY A 825 27.97 26.10 -2.97
C GLY A 825 26.88 25.06 -3.21
N GLY A 826 27.20 23.76 -3.09
CA GLY A 826 26.23 22.67 -3.18
C GLY A 826 25.16 22.78 -2.08
N ARG A 827 23.89 22.71 -2.48
CA ARG A 827 22.71 22.81 -1.60
C ARG A 827 22.47 21.50 -0.86
N GLN A 828 23.38 21.16 0.06
CA GLN A 828 23.34 19.90 0.77
C GLN A 828 23.35 20.10 2.28
N TYR A 829 22.76 19.15 2.98
CA TYR A 829 22.66 19.16 4.43
C TYR A 829 22.94 17.77 5.02
N LEU A 830 23.94 17.69 5.89
CA LEU A 830 24.27 16.52 6.68
C LEU A 830 23.68 16.66 8.09
N ARG A 831 22.96 15.63 8.54
CA ARG A 831 22.72 15.31 9.94
C ARG A 831 23.28 13.92 10.16
N SER A 832 24.34 13.78 10.95
CA SER A 832 24.94 12.46 11.16
C SER A 832 23.97 11.49 11.85
N ILE A 833 24.17 10.21 11.57
CA ILE A 833 23.44 9.07 12.12
C ILE A 833 24.44 8.10 12.76
N SER A 834 23.96 7.19 13.62
CA SER A 834 24.83 6.16 14.20
C SER A 834 25.50 5.34 13.10
N THR A 835 26.79 5.07 13.27
CA THR A 835 27.64 4.37 12.31
C THR A 835 27.38 2.87 12.33
N GLU A 836 27.21 2.30 13.52
CA GLU A 836 27.02 0.86 13.70
C GLU A 836 25.56 0.45 13.51
N GLU A 837 24.63 1.17 14.14
CA GLU A 837 23.22 0.82 14.13
C GLU A 837 22.30 2.04 13.88
N PRO A 838 22.31 2.63 12.67
CA PRO A 838 21.53 3.83 12.33
C PRO A 838 20.02 3.76 12.61
N THR A 839 19.45 2.55 12.71
CA THR A 839 18.02 2.32 12.96
C THR A 839 17.70 1.93 14.41
N LYS A 840 18.72 1.77 15.26
CA LYS A 840 18.56 1.33 16.65
C LYS A 840 19.18 2.26 17.67
N GLN A 841 20.27 2.94 17.33
CA GLN A 841 21.02 3.80 18.25
C GLN A 841 20.99 5.27 17.78
N PRO A 842 20.77 6.23 18.70
CA PRO A 842 20.95 7.64 18.40
C PRO A 842 22.40 7.96 18.02
N ALA A 843 22.59 9.00 17.21
CA ALA A 843 23.93 9.45 16.83
C ALA A 843 24.65 10.06 18.05
N LYS A 844 25.90 9.68 18.29
CA LYS A 844 26.76 10.27 19.31
C LYS A 844 28.09 10.64 18.70
N LEU A 845 28.44 11.93 18.67
CA LEU A 845 29.65 12.45 18.02
C LEU A 845 30.91 11.67 18.44
N ALA A 846 31.08 11.49 19.75
CA ALA A 846 32.22 10.79 20.35
C ALA A 846 32.35 9.31 19.94
N VAL A 847 31.24 8.66 19.61
CA VAL A 847 31.18 7.24 19.23
C VAL A 847 31.30 7.10 17.72
N ASP A 848 30.55 7.91 16.99
CA ASP A 848 30.45 7.84 15.54
C ASP A 848 31.66 8.43 14.84
N PHE A 849 32.30 9.44 15.45
CA PHE A 849 33.50 10.10 14.94
C PHE A 849 34.58 10.15 16.03
N PRO A 850 35.24 9.02 16.37
CA PRO A 850 36.18 8.93 17.48
C PRO A 850 37.34 9.94 17.40
N ASN A 851 37.80 10.25 16.19
CA ASN A 851 38.88 11.22 15.96
C ASN A 851 38.45 12.68 16.24
N LEU A 852 37.15 12.97 16.32
CA LEU A 852 36.61 14.27 16.71
C LEU A 852 36.23 14.34 18.20
N ARG A 853 36.35 13.23 18.94
CA ARG A 853 35.88 13.10 20.33
C ARG A 853 36.50 14.15 21.24
N ASP A 854 37.80 14.35 21.13
CA ASP A 854 38.55 15.21 22.05
C ASP A 854 38.52 16.70 21.61
N ASP A 855 37.94 17.00 20.44
CA ASP A 855 37.81 18.37 19.90
C ASP A 855 36.61 19.12 20.46
N PHE A 856 35.49 18.42 20.68
CA PHE A 856 34.22 19.00 21.11
C PHE A 856 33.91 18.62 22.55
N ARG A 857 33.68 19.61 23.40
CA ARG A 857 33.22 19.41 24.77
C ARG A 857 32.21 20.49 25.15
N LEU A 858 31.27 20.15 26.02
CA LEU A 858 30.46 21.14 26.71
C LEU A 858 31.11 21.45 28.07
N PRO A 859 31.11 22.71 28.54
CA PRO A 859 31.68 23.03 29.85
C PRO A 859 30.84 22.46 31.00
N GLU A 860 31.42 22.40 32.20
CA GLU A 860 30.78 21.80 33.39
C GLU A 860 29.42 22.46 33.75
N SER A 861 29.22 23.72 33.36
CA SER A 861 27.93 24.40 33.49
C SER A 861 26.78 23.73 32.72
N PHE A 862 27.08 22.81 31.80
CA PHE A 862 26.12 22.00 31.05
C PHE A 862 26.13 20.52 31.46
N ALA A 863 26.62 20.17 32.65
CA ALA A 863 26.69 18.78 33.13
C ALA A 863 25.37 18.02 32.93
N MET A 864 24.23 18.66 33.22
CA MET A 864 22.90 18.07 32.99
C MET A 864 22.65 17.65 31.53
N VAL A 865 23.13 18.42 30.55
CA VAL A 865 22.98 18.09 29.12
C VAL A 865 23.75 16.81 28.80
N VAL A 866 24.97 16.69 29.32
CA VAL A 866 25.85 15.53 29.08
C VAL A 866 25.31 14.29 29.80
N GLU A 867 24.90 14.42 31.06
CA GLU A 867 24.34 13.32 31.86
C GLU A 867 23.04 12.75 31.28
N ASN A 868 22.22 13.62 30.68
CA ASN A 868 20.92 13.26 30.11
C ASN A 868 20.94 13.22 28.57
N GLU A 869 22.13 13.12 27.98
CA GLU A 869 22.32 13.14 26.52
C GLU A 869 21.56 12.00 25.85
N HIS A 870 20.68 12.38 24.92
CA HIS A 870 20.03 11.45 24.02
C HIS A 870 20.85 11.25 22.73
N SER A 871 21.28 12.34 22.08
CA SER A 871 22.08 12.29 20.85
C SER A 871 22.89 13.57 20.64
N SER A 872 23.99 13.47 19.90
CA SER A 872 24.86 14.59 19.52
C SER A 872 25.25 14.55 18.03
N PRO A 873 24.29 14.65 17.09
CA PRO A 873 24.60 14.66 15.66
C PRO A 873 25.48 15.85 15.23
N LEU A 874 26.47 15.53 14.39
CA LEU A 874 27.21 16.49 13.58
C LEU A 874 26.30 17.02 12.47
N ARG A 875 26.22 18.36 12.35
CA ARG A 875 25.43 19.06 11.34
C ARG A 875 26.33 19.89 10.44
N ILE A 876 26.24 19.68 9.12
CA ILE A 876 26.96 20.48 8.12
C ILE A 876 25.96 20.92 7.05
N SER A 877 25.83 22.22 6.81
CA SER A 877 24.88 22.78 5.85
C SER A 877 25.57 23.71 4.85
N GLY A 878 25.34 23.47 3.56
CA GLY A 878 25.58 24.45 2.48
C GLY A 878 24.48 25.51 2.41
N PRO A 879 24.31 26.24 1.30
CA PRO A 879 23.31 27.32 1.16
C PRO A 879 21.89 26.76 0.99
N VAL A 880 21.36 26.14 2.05
CA VAL A 880 20.03 25.53 2.07
C VAL A 880 19.33 25.78 3.41
N THR A 881 18.05 26.11 3.34
CA THR A 881 17.17 26.38 4.47
C THR A 881 16.41 25.12 4.87
N LEU A 882 16.38 24.82 6.17
CA LEU A 882 15.62 23.71 6.72
C LEU A 882 14.12 24.04 6.82
N TRP A 883 13.26 23.04 6.64
CA TRP A 883 11.83 23.18 6.90
C TRP A 883 11.56 23.61 8.34
N LEU A 884 10.44 24.30 8.57
CA LEU A 884 9.97 24.64 9.90
C LEU A 884 9.50 23.36 10.63
N HIS A 885 10.06 23.06 11.79
CA HIS A 885 9.74 21.87 12.60
C HIS A 885 9.89 22.14 14.09
N TYR A 886 9.31 21.31 14.95
CA TYR A 886 9.65 21.29 16.38
C TYR A 886 10.38 19.99 16.74
N ASP A 887 11.16 20.08 17.81
CA ASP A 887 11.77 18.92 18.47
C ASP A 887 11.05 18.65 19.79
N VAL A 888 10.82 17.37 20.12
CA VAL A 888 10.16 16.98 21.37
C VAL A 888 11.11 17.09 22.56
N MET A 889 12.41 16.87 22.33
CA MET A 889 13.45 17.03 23.35
C MET A 889 14.05 18.44 23.32
N ALA A 890 14.47 18.91 24.49
CA ALA A 890 15.33 20.07 24.58
C ALA A 890 16.66 19.80 23.86
N ASN A 891 17.24 20.83 23.26
CA ASN A 891 18.57 20.71 22.67
C ASN A 891 19.40 21.98 22.79
N VAL A 892 20.72 21.80 22.74
CA VAL A 892 21.68 22.89 22.61
C VAL A 892 22.37 22.77 21.25
N LEU A 893 22.13 23.75 20.39
CA LEU A 893 22.78 23.86 19.09
C LEU A 893 24.08 24.64 19.26
N CYS A 894 25.22 23.98 19.07
CA CYS A 894 26.55 24.58 19.23
C CYS A 894 27.11 24.94 17.86
N GLN A 895 27.26 26.23 17.57
CA GLN A 895 27.73 26.71 16.28
C GLN A 895 29.26 26.75 16.25
N ILE A 896 29.88 25.84 15.48
CA ILE A 896 31.34 25.66 15.44
C ILE A 896 31.97 26.51 14.34
N ARG A 897 31.39 26.50 13.14
CA ARG A 897 31.85 27.30 11.98
C ARG A 897 30.69 27.89 11.20
N GLY A 898 30.98 29.01 10.53
CA GLY A 898 30.02 29.79 9.77
C GLY A 898 29.01 30.49 10.68
N GLU A 899 28.02 31.11 10.06
CA GLU A 899 26.92 31.79 10.74
C GLU A 899 25.59 31.15 10.36
N LYS A 900 24.63 31.20 11.27
CA LYS A 900 23.30 30.60 11.07
C LYS A 900 22.23 31.51 11.63
N ARG A 901 21.23 31.81 10.82
CA ARG A 901 20.02 32.53 11.22
C ARG A 901 18.91 31.52 11.47
N LEU A 902 18.23 31.65 12.60
CA LEU A 902 17.09 30.83 12.96
C LEU A 902 15.90 31.72 13.31
N ILE A 903 14.72 31.28 12.89
CA ILE A 903 13.44 31.83 13.36
C ILE A 903 12.76 30.75 14.18
N LEU A 904 12.38 31.10 15.41
CA LEU A 904 11.75 30.23 16.38
C LEU A 904 10.37 30.79 16.76
N PHE A 905 9.43 29.90 17.03
CA PHE A 905 8.09 30.24 17.50
C PHE A 905 7.81 29.48 18.80
N PRO A 906 7.21 30.14 19.80
CA PRO A 906 6.82 29.47 21.03
C PRO A 906 5.75 28.40 20.76
N PRO A 907 5.66 27.36 21.61
CA PRO A 907 4.67 26.29 21.44
C PRO A 907 3.21 26.79 21.37
N SER A 908 2.90 27.95 21.97
CA SER A 908 1.59 28.60 21.91
C SER A 908 1.13 28.93 20.48
N ASP A 909 2.07 29.09 19.56
CA ASP A 909 1.81 29.54 18.20
C ASP A 909 1.46 28.38 17.25
N VAL A 910 1.57 27.14 17.70
CA VAL A 910 1.45 25.92 16.88
C VAL A 910 0.16 25.88 16.05
N GLN A 911 -0.95 26.44 16.57
CA GLN A 911 -2.24 26.47 15.87
C GLN A 911 -2.24 27.35 14.61
N TYR A 912 -1.33 28.32 14.52
CA TYR A 912 -1.19 29.24 13.38
C TYR A 912 -0.11 28.79 12.39
N LEU A 913 0.73 27.83 12.78
CA LEU A 913 1.91 27.41 12.03
C LEU A 913 1.67 26.22 11.10
N GLN A 914 0.41 25.87 10.82
CA GLN A 914 0.02 24.85 9.83
C GLN A 914 0.79 23.51 9.97
N VAL A 915 0.89 22.98 11.18
CA VAL A 915 1.47 21.64 11.40
C VAL A 915 0.38 20.59 11.15
N PRO A 916 0.52 19.69 10.14
CA PRO A 916 -0.46 18.65 9.91
C PRO A 916 -0.57 17.67 11.08
N ALA A 917 -1.76 17.07 11.26
CA ALA A 917 -1.99 16.13 12.34
C ALA A 917 -1.01 14.94 12.31
N GLY A 918 -0.26 14.76 13.40
CA GLY A 918 0.74 13.69 13.52
C GLY A 918 2.04 13.93 12.74
N ALA A 919 2.26 15.13 12.22
CA ALA A 919 3.54 15.56 11.67
C ALA A 919 4.31 16.41 12.70
N SER A 920 5.64 16.45 12.56
CA SER A 920 6.52 17.33 13.34
C SER A 920 7.03 18.54 12.54
N SER A 921 6.56 18.71 11.31
CA SER A 921 6.98 19.78 10.40
C SER A 921 5.78 20.54 9.84
N SER A 922 5.95 21.85 9.65
CA SER A 922 4.98 22.77 9.10
C SER A 922 5.02 22.78 7.57
N THR A 923 3.90 23.15 6.95
CA THR A 923 3.80 23.44 5.51
C THR A 923 4.25 24.85 5.12
N LEU A 924 4.54 25.71 6.09
CA LEU A 924 4.96 27.09 5.86
C LEU A 924 6.46 27.17 5.52
N ASN A 925 6.78 27.93 4.47
CA ASN A 925 8.13 28.45 4.27
C ASN A 925 8.23 29.84 4.92
N ILE A 926 9.08 29.99 5.93
CA ILE A 926 9.27 31.27 6.63
C ILE A 926 10.29 32.16 5.93
N PHE A 927 11.25 31.60 5.20
CA PHE A 927 12.26 32.36 4.45
C PHE A 927 11.87 32.47 2.96
N GLN A 928 10.67 32.99 2.68
CA GLN A 928 10.11 33.04 1.31
C GLN A 928 10.89 33.94 0.34
N ASN A 929 11.51 35.02 0.83
CA ASN A 929 12.34 35.92 0.02
C ASN A 929 13.80 35.87 0.49
N SER A 930 14.61 35.02 -0.13
CA SER A 930 16.05 34.90 0.18
C SER A 930 16.88 36.12 -0.26
N VAL A 931 16.29 37.05 -1.04
CA VAL A 931 17.00 38.20 -1.66
C VAL A 931 17.06 39.43 -0.75
N ASP A 932 16.06 39.66 0.11
CA ASP A 932 15.99 40.83 1.01
C ASP A 932 16.14 40.46 2.50
N GLY A 933 16.19 39.17 2.83
CA GLY A 933 16.29 38.68 4.21
C GLY A 933 15.01 38.85 5.02
N SER A 934 13.87 39.16 4.38
CA SER A 934 12.58 39.23 5.05
C SER A 934 12.04 37.83 5.38
N ILE A 935 11.26 37.74 6.47
CA ILE A 935 10.57 36.51 6.85
C ILE A 935 9.08 36.63 6.53
N ALA A 936 8.43 35.51 6.23
CA ALA A 936 7.00 35.46 6.02
C ALA A 936 6.27 35.87 7.31
N SER A 937 5.36 36.84 7.20
CA SER A 937 4.51 37.27 8.31
C SER A 937 3.38 36.26 8.51
N VAL A 938 3.37 35.60 9.66
CA VAL A 938 2.28 34.68 10.06
C VAL A 938 1.41 35.39 11.12
N PRO A 939 0.14 35.73 10.82
CA PRO A 939 -0.74 36.39 11.77
C PRO A 939 -0.86 35.63 13.09
N TYR A 940 -1.02 36.37 14.20
CA TYR A 940 -1.21 35.83 15.56
C TYR A 940 -0.02 35.05 16.13
N THR A 941 1.15 35.15 15.52
CA THR A 941 2.38 34.54 16.01
C THR A 941 3.32 35.57 16.64
N THR A 942 4.27 35.05 17.41
CA THR A 942 5.34 35.79 18.11
C THR A 942 6.70 35.23 17.69
N PRO A 943 7.16 35.56 16.46
CA PRO A 943 8.44 35.05 15.97
C PRO A 943 9.62 35.62 16.77
N HIS A 944 10.58 34.73 17.08
CA HIS A 944 11.84 35.03 17.71
C HIS A 944 13.01 34.75 16.77
N GLU A 945 14.02 35.62 16.76
CA GLU A 945 15.19 35.47 15.88
C GLU A 945 16.47 35.19 16.66
N ALA A 946 17.23 34.19 16.22
CA ALA A 946 18.61 33.95 16.63
C ALA A 946 19.56 34.07 15.45
N VAL A 947 20.58 34.92 15.58
CA VAL A 947 21.74 34.93 14.69
C VAL A 947 22.92 34.36 15.44
N MET A 948 23.31 33.14 15.08
CA MET A 948 24.37 32.37 15.71
C MET A 948 25.70 32.60 15.00
N ARG A 949 26.73 32.90 15.80
CA ARG A 949 28.12 33.06 15.39
C ARG A 949 28.96 31.90 15.91
N ARG A 950 30.19 31.80 15.41
CA ARG A 950 31.19 30.84 15.89
C ARG A 950 31.35 30.94 17.41
N GLY A 951 31.19 29.82 18.11
CA GLY A 951 31.29 29.71 19.57
C GLY A 951 29.95 29.87 20.31
N ASP A 952 28.89 30.29 19.64
CA ASP A 952 27.57 30.43 20.27
C ASP A 952 26.91 29.07 20.53
N ILE A 953 26.19 28.98 21.65
CA ILE A 953 25.30 27.87 21.97
C ILE A 953 23.88 28.39 22.03
N LEU A 954 22.98 27.93 21.16
CA LEU A 954 21.56 28.25 21.23
C LEU A 954 20.84 27.15 22.00
N PHE A 955 20.24 27.50 23.13
CA PHE A 955 19.30 26.63 23.81
C PHE A 955 17.95 26.69 23.10
N ILE A 956 17.48 25.54 22.60
CA ILE A 956 16.17 25.36 21.99
C ILE A 956 15.31 24.55 22.99
N PRO A 957 14.31 25.17 23.63
CA PRO A 957 13.44 24.46 24.55
C PRO A 957 12.53 23.46 23.81
N PRO A 958 12.00 22.43 24.49
CA PRO A 958 11.08 21.48 23.88
C PRO A 958 9.90 22.16 23.19
N LEU A 959 9.48 21.59 22.06
CA LEU A 959 8.29 21.99 21.29
C LEU A 959 8.34 23.38 20.65
N TRP A 960 9.45 24.11 20.75
CA TRP A 960 9.65 25.35 19.99
C TRP A 960 9.82 25.01 18.52
N LEU A 961 8.92 25.53 17.68
CA LEU A 961 9.03 25.36 16.23
C LEU A 961 10.15 26.26 15.74
N HIS A 962 11.02 25.75 14.88
CA HIS A 962 12.16 26.48 14.37
C HIS A 962 12.53 26.08 12.95
N THR A 963 13.10 27.04 12.23
CA THR A 963 13.72 26.87 10.91
C THR A 963 15.09 27.53 10.94
N ALA A 964 16.02 27.04 10.14
CA ALA A 964 17.38 27.56 10.10
C ALA A 964 17.84 27.76 8.66
N SER A 965 18.51 28.88 8.42
CA SER A 965 19.15 29.25 7.17
C SER A 965 20.58 29.72 7.43
N PRO A 966 21.61 29.17 6.78
CA PRO A 966 22.99 29.63 6.93
C PRO A 966 23.20 30.98 6.24
N THR A 967 23.91 31.91 6.88
CA THR A 967 24.17 33.25 6.34
C THR A 967 25.56 33.30 5.70
N GLY A 968 25.61 33.05 4.38
CA GLY A 968 26.82 33.23 3.55
C GLY A 968 27.62 31.95 3.29
N GLN A 969 28.28 31.37 4.30
CA GLN A 969 29.20 30.23 4.15
C GLN A 969 28.62 28.90 4.68
N VAL A 970 29.36 27.81 4.44
CA VAL A 970 29.10 26.50 5.05
C VAL A 970 29.05 26.63 6.57
N SER A 971 27.97 26.13 7.17
CA SER A 971 27.83 26.10 8.63
C SER A 971 28.09 24.69 9.15
N VAL A 972 28.95 24.60 10.16
CA VAL A 972 29.23 23.37 10.92
C VAL A 972 28.75 23.58 12.36
N ALA A 973 27.96 22.63 12.87
CA ALA A 973 27.42 22.67 14.21
C ALA A 973 27.35 21.27 14.82
N VAL A 974 27.33 21.19 16.14
CA VAL A 974 26.96 19.98 16.89
C VAL A 974 25.66 20.27 17.61
N ASN A 975 24.65 19.43 17.43
CA ASN A 975 23.36 19.62 18.09
C ASN A 975 23.19 18.56 19.17
N VAL A 976 23.22 18.93 20.45
CA VAL A 976 23.12 17.97 21.56
C VAL A 976 21.69 17.97 22.09
N PHE A 977 20.99 16.86 21.87
CA PHE A 977 19.64 16.60 22.39
C PHE A 977 19.73 15.89 23.73
N PHE A 978 18.92 16.30 24.69
CA PHE A 978 18.92 15.71 26.03
C PHE A 978 17.51 15.64 26.61
N ARG A 979 17.32 14.70 27.53
CA ARG A 979 16.04 14.51 28.23
C ARG A 979 15.94 15.51 29.38
N ASN A 980 15.01 16.45 29.29
CA ASN A 980 14.74 17.43 30.36
C ASN A 980 13.52 17.06 31.22
N LEU A 981 12.77 16.01 30.83
CA LEU A 981 11.65 15.47 31.61
C LEU A 981 12.06 14.16 32.31
N SER A 982 11.75 14.03 33.60
CA SER A 982 11.99 12.81 34.37
C SER A 982 11.05 11.66 33.99
N LYS A 983 9.85 11.98 33.47
CA LYS A 983 8.81 11.05 32.99
C LYS A 983 8.02 11.69 31.85
N GLY A 984 7.38 10.87 31.00
CA GLY A 984 6.43 11.35 29.97
C GLY A 984 6.87 11.12 28.53
N TYR A 985 8.15 10.84 28.28
CA TYR A 985 8.59 10.36 26.97
C TYR A 985 7.99 8.98 26.66
N ALA A 986 7.62 8.77 25.39
CA ALA A 986 7.03 7.52 24.96
C ALA A 986 8.02 6.35 25.06
N ALA A 987 7.56 5.22 25.63
CA ALA A 987 8.36 4.01 25.75
C ALA A 987 8.60 3.36 24.39
N GLY A 988 9.84 2.95 24.09
CA GLY A 988 10.22 2.30 22.85
C GLY A 988 11.42 2.95 22.19
N ARG A 989 11.64 2.62 20.92
CA ARG A 989 12.76 3.16 20.13
C ARG A 989 12.42 4.57 19.65
N ASP A 990 13.29 5.52 19.94
CA ASP A 990 13.28 6.87 19.39
C ASP A 990 14.74 7.22 19.10
N VAL A 991 15.16 7.05 17.85
CA VAL A 991 16.57 7.22 17.43
C VAL A 991 16.87 8.67 17.08
N TYR A 992 15.84 9.43 16.72
CA TYR A 992 15.96 10.80 16.23
C TYR A 992 15.59 11.85 17.29
N GLY A 993 14.95 11.45 18.39
CA GLY A 993 14.47 12.34 19.44
C GLY A 993 13.15 13.05 19.10
N ASN A 994 12.44 12.55 18.07
CA ASN A 994 11.30 13.22 17.45
C ASN A 994 9.96 12.54 17.75
N ARG A 995 9.94 11.55 18.65
CA ARG A 995 8.70 10.88 19.02
C ARG A 995 7.94 11.73 20.02
N ASP A 996 6.66 11.96 19.75
CA ASP A 996 5.77 12.72 20.64
C ASP A 996 5.73 12.13 22.05
N LEU A 997 5.39 12.98 23.03
CA LEU A 997 5.21 12.55 24.41
C LEU A 997 4.13 11.47 24.52
N GLN A 998 4.32 10.53 25.45
CA GLN A 998 3.44 9.39 25.67
C GLN A 998 1.98 9.80 25.87
N ALA A 999 1.77 10.91 26.58
CA ALA A 999 0.45 11.45 26.85
C ALA A 999 -0.28 11.83 25.55
N TYR A 1000 0.41 12.47 24.61
CA TYR A 1000 -0.15 12.86 23.31
C TYR A 1000 -0.45 11.63 22.44
N GLU A 1001 0.49 10.67 22.34
CA GLU A 1001 0.26 9.42 21.59
C GLU A 1001 -0.97 8.66 22.11
N LYS A 1002 -1.10 8.54 23.43
CA LYS A 1002 -2.26 7.91 24.07
C LYS A 1002 -3.54 8.70 23.81
N ALA A 1003 -3.50 10.02 23.98
CA ALA A 1003 -4.65 10.90 23.76
C ALA A 1003 -5.15 10.83 22.31
N ARG A 1004 -4.27 10.66 21.31
CA ARG A 1004 -4.68 10.44 19.91
C ARG A 1004 -5.48 9.15 19.74
N ILE A 1005 -5.08 8.07 20.39
CA ILE A 1005 -5.81 6.80 20.38
C ILE A 1005 -7.17 6.98 21.08
N ASP A 1006 -7.19 7.67 22.20
CA ASP A 1006 -8.41 7.90 22.96
C ASP A 1006 -9.37 8.86 22.23
N LEU A 1007 -8.86 9.84 21.49
CA LEU A 1007 -9.66 10.71 20.61
C LEU A 1007 -10.33 9.91 19.48
N GLN A 1008 -9.63 8.92 18.91
CA GLN A 1008 -10.25 8.00 17.95
C GLN A 1008 -11.35 7.15 18.59
N LYS A 1009 -11.16 6.66 19.82
CA LYS A 1009 -12.22 5.93 20.55
C LYS A 1009 -13.41 6.82 20.88
N MET A 1010 -13.14 8.07 21.29
CA MET A 1010 -14.17 9.07 21.59
C MET A 1010 -14.97 9.39 20.33
N ALA A 1011 -14.31 9.64 19.20
CA ALA A 1011 -14.99 9.83 17.91
C ALA A 1011 -15.88 8.63 17.57
N LYS A 1012 -15.35 7.41 17.70
CA LYS A 1012 -16.11 6.17 17.46
C LYS A 1012 -17.27 5.95 18.42
N SER A 1013 -17.23 6.49 19.64
CA SER A 1013 -18.36 6.36 20.58
C SER A 1013 -19.62 7.12 20.14
N PHE A 1014 -19.49 8.02 19.15
CA PHE A 1014 -20.61 8.67 18.49
C PHE A 1014 -21.05 7.94 17.20
N ASP A 1015 -20.41 6.82 16.85
CA ASP A 1015 -20.83 5.99 15.72
C ASP A 1015 -22.24 5.46 15.98
N GLY A 1016 -23.17 5.76 15.08
CA GLY A 1016 -24.60 5.42 15.21
C GLY A 1016 -25.51 6.59 15.58
N LEU A 1017 -24.96 7.76 15.95
CA LEU A 1017 -25.74 8.99 16.03
C LEU A 1017 -25.90 9.67 14.66
N PRO A 1018 -26.96 10.46 14.43
CA PRO A 1018 -27.07 11.32 13.26
C PRO A 1018 -25.82 12.21 13.09
N PRO A 1019 -25.29 12.39 11.87
CA PRO A 1019 -24.03 13.12 11.65
C PRO A 1019 -23.99 14.52 12.25
N ASP A 1020 -25.10 15.25 12.19
CA ASP A 1020 -25.17 16.61 12.77
C ASP A 1020 -25.10 16.59 14.30
N MET A 1021 -25.64 15.56 14.95
CA MET A 1021 -25.54 15.39 16.41
C MET A 1021 -24.12 14.96 16.81
N ALA A 1022 -23.55 13.98 16.10
CA ALA A 1022 -22.17 13.56 16.33
C ALA A 1022 -21.22 14.74 16.13
N ARG A 1023 -21.39 15.51 15.05
CA ARG A 1023 -20.63 16.75 14.79
C ARG A 1023 -20.85 17.78 15.89
N PHE A 1024 -22.09 18.02 16.32
CA PHE A 1024 -22.38 18.96 17.40
C PHE A 1024 -21.63 18.58 18.68
N TYR A 1025 -21.71 17.32 19.13
CA TYR A 1025 -21.02 16.87 20.34
C TYR A 1025 -19.50 16.84 20.19
N LEU A 1026 -18.99 16.43 19.03
CA LEU A 1026 -17.54 16.44 18.76
C LEU A 1026 -16.98 17.87 18.71
N LEU A 1027 -17.72 18.84 18.15
CA LEU A 1027 -17.34 20.25 18.19
C LEU A 1027 -17.37 20.79 19.62
N ARG A 1028 -18.33 20.37 20.45
CA ARG A 1028 -18.35 20.72 21.88
C ARG A 1028 -17.16 20.13 22.64
N LEU A 1029 -16.83 18.86 22.41
CA LEU A 1029 -15.65 18.22 23.00
C LEU A 1029 -14.35 18.86 22.52
N ALA A 1030 -14.28 19.23 21.24
CA ALA A 1030 -13.15 19.97 20.69
C ALA A 1030 -13.00 21.34 21.35
N LYS A 1031 -14.13 22.04 21.59
CA LYS A 1031 -14.13 23.28 22.37
C LYS A 1031 -13.67 23.05 23.80
N GLU A 1032 -14.16 22.03 24.50
CA GLU A 1032 -13.71 21.71 25.87
C GLU A 1032 -12.21 21.39 25.94
N LEU A 1033 -11.68 20.68 24.95
CA LEU A 1033 -10.24 20.42 24.85
C LEU A 1033 -9.44 21.69 24.56
N ARG A 1034 -9.97 22.60 23.73
CA ARG A 1034 -9.37 23.91 23.46
C ARG A 1034 -9.38 24.78 24.71
N ASP A 1035 -10.53 24.91 25.37
CA ASP A 1035 -10.69 25.68 26.61
C ASP A 1035 -9.72 25.15 27.69
N LYS A 1036 -9.46 23.83 27.75
CA LYS A 1036 -8.45 23.23 28.64
C LYS A 1036 -7.00 23.46 28.21
N ALA A 1037 -6.73 23.65 26.93
CA ALA A 1037 -5.40 23.95 26.42
C ALA A 1037 -5.05 25.44 26.57
N GLU A 1038 -6.06 26.31 26.61
CA GLU A 1038 -5.94 27.76 26.79
C GLU A 1038 -6.01 28.19 28.27
N ALA A 1039 -6.50 27.32 29.17
CA ALA A 1039 -6.52 27.50 30.62
C ALA A 1039 -5.16 27.18 31.27
#